data_AF-A0AAV3X7Q6-F1
#
_entry.id   AF-A0AAV3X7Q6-F1
#
_cell.length_a   1.000
_cell.length_b   1.000
_cell.length_c   1.000
_cell.angle_alpha   90.00
_cell.angle_beta   90.00
_cell.angle_gamma   90.00
#
_symmetry.space_group_name_H-M   'P 1'
#
loop_
_entity.id
_entity.type
_entity.pdbx_description
1 polymer ?
#
loop_
_entity_poly.entity_id
_entity_poly.type
_entity_poly.pdbx_seq_one_letter_code
_entity_poly.pdbx_strand_id
1 'polypeptide(L)'
;MYSSYYQVGGSLANDHPSYVERKADTELYEAVKQGEFCYVLNCRQMGKSSLAVRTRYRLQEEGFLCTTVDLTRVGSEMVTPQQWYKGIATDLCLGLGIFKKVKLKSWWQEKEELSLLQRLGYFLEDILLAQIPDQNIVIFLDEIDSILSLGFPVDDFFALIRFCYNQRKINPEYNRITWVICGVATPSDLIQNRQRTPFNIGKAIDLQGFTLEEAEPLVPGLKAWFENSRKILQEILAWTGGQPFLTQKLCNLLIEFSQKAETNFSEIVTGNESFWVEKLVKSSLIENWEDRDEPEHLKTIRNRLLHKEKWAGRLLGIYQQILQGVEIPLDQSHEQGELLISGLVVKSQGLLKVKNPIYQAVFNLEWVERKLNALRPYSQLLEAWVAADRVDPSRLLRGQALRDAQAWAQGKSLSDLDYQFLAASEELDRKEVQQALEAARIKEVEARLIEEGKRLAEEQKNAQRQKIFIATLSTALFIATGLGITAFWQYRKAVQSENIARINEIQALASSSEGLFASNRRLDALIEALRARKKMLSLGEVDADTKSQVELVLQQAILGADEYNRLSKPASGLYGIAFSPDGKKIAATGIDNTVNLWTREGKLLKMFKGNQASVSGVVFSRDGQLIASGSSDRTLKLWRLDGTLIHTFKGHQAIINNIDISPNEQFLASVSEDGTIKLWRRDGTLLKTLNLGRALNWAVVFTRDSRKILVGKGNGDLTVWQVDGQQLATIPAHAGAILGIAITRQGDTIASASTDGTIKLWKFSGNIPVLLTTLKGHNGIVFGVAFSPDGTQLASVSDDKTVKLWQRVGKTWDNPQLLRSFAGHSAMIMDVEFSPDGKTIASQAWDNTVRLWKPDNPLLKSLNGHQALIFGIAFSPDSQMLASVGMDKTVKLWEIGDRATLGVILRSWKTDQGLMGVSFSPDGKRLAVANTNGILQLWTREGKFLATLTGHTGTVRRLQFSPDGTLLASGSGDGTVGLWNVAGKTPVLLAKLTGHQAGVWVASFSLDGQIIASCSGDGTIKLWTKNGKLLHTIKAHQSVIRSIAFSPDGQLLASGSDDKTVKLWRLDGTLVKTLAEHQDAVRTVAFSPDGKLLAAGSGDGIIKLSQPDGTLLTTLKVHTGGIWQVAFSPDGKQLASAGEDRSVMLWNVEKVRSLDGIVASGCDWIQDYLRTNGELSQNPSQPFGDGETRHLCDDVTGQRGRGAEGQWRKQ
;
A
#
# COMPACT_ATOMS: atom_id res chain seq x y z
N MET A 1 -20.48 13.53 40.46
CA MET A 1 -20.83 13.21 39.05
C MET A 1 -22.00 14.09 38.64
N TYR A 2 -21.75 15.32 38.23
CA TYR A 2 -22.72 16.11 37.48
C TYR A 2 -22.40 15.88 36.00
N SER A 3 -23.34 15.37 35.21
CA SER A 3 -23.19 15.30 33.75
C SER A 3 -22.99 16.73 33.22
N SER A 4 -22.03 16.95 32.32
CA SER A 4 -21.74 18.29 31.78
C SER A 4 -22.99 18.86 31.09
N TYR A 5 -23.52 19.96 31.62
CA TYR A 5 -24.66 20.67 31.03
C TYR A 5 -24.36 21.13 29.59
N TYR A 6 -23.09 21.38 29.28
CA TYR A 6 -22.59 21.74 27.96
C TYR A 6 -22.10 20.51 27.20
N GLN A 7 -22.32 20.50 25.88
CA GLN A 7 -21.82 19.46 24.98
C GLN A 7 -20.88 20.09 23.95
N VAL A 8 -19.58 19.86 24.13
CA VAL A 8 -18.53 20.40 23.25
C VAL A 8 -18.31 19.42 22.10
N GLY A 9 -18.99 19.66 20.97
CA GLY A 9 -18.91 18.85 19.75
C GLY A 9 -20.07 17.86 19.57
N GLY A 10 -20.24 17.37 18.33
CA GLY A 10 -21.32 16.45 17.95
C GLY A 10 -22.69 17.12 17.81
N SER A 11 -23.69 16.32 17.45
CA SER A 11 -25.10 16.75 17.35
C SER A 11 -25.78 16.72 18.71
N LEU A 12 -26.63 17.71 18.98
CA LEU A 12 -27.48 17.74 20.16
C LEU A 12 -28.76 16.95 19.90
N ALA A 13 -29.26 16.24 20.91
CA ALA A 13 -30.61 15.67 20.89
C ALA A 13 -31.66 16.80 20.82
N ASN A 14 -32.86 16.48 20.34
CA ASN A 14 -33.93 17.46 20.13
C ASN A 14 -34.28 18.24 21.40
N ASP A 15 -34.29 17.57 22.54
CA ASP A 15 -34.67 18.05 23.88
C ASP A 15 -33.48 18.47 24.76
N HIS A 16 -32.27 18.56 24.19
CA HIS A 16 -31.08 18.89 24.99
C HIS A 16 -31.18 20.32 25.58
N PRO A 17 -31.01 20.52 26.91
CA PRO A 17 -31.28 21.79 27.58
C PRO A 17 -30.34 22.93 27.19
N SER A 18 -29.16 22.62 26.63
CA SER A 18 -28.19 23.62 26.15
C SER A 18 -28.34 24.02 24.68
N TYR A 19 -29.38 23.54 23.99
CA TYR A 19 -29.62 23.93 22.60
C TYR A 19 -30.06 25.40 22.53
N VAL A 20 -29.38 26.18 21.68
CA VAL A 20 -29.70 27.56 21.39
C VAL A 20 -30.46 27.64 20.07
N GLU A 21 -31.73 28.05 20.15
CA GLU A 21 -32.56 28.32 18.97
C GLU A 21 -32.13 29.64 18.33
N ARG A 22 -31.78 29.59 17.05
CA ARG A 22 -31.32 30.76 16.28
C ARG A 22 -32.38 31.20 15.29
N LYS A 23 -32.22 32.41 14.77
CA LYS A 23 -33.01 32.87 13.60
C LYS A 23 -33.01 31.85 12.43
N ALA A 24 -31.88 31.17 12.18
CA ALA A 24 -31.75 30.16 11.14
C ALA A 24 -32.65 28.93 11.35
N ASP A 25 -32.99 28.58 12.59
CA ASP A 25 -33.91 27.48 12.92
C ASP A 25 -35.31 27.75 12.37
N THR A 26 -35.81 28.96 12.60
CA THR A 26 -37.11 29.41 12.09
C THR A 26 -37.06 29.62 10.57
N GLU A 27 -36.00 30.23 10.04
CA GLU A 27 -35.86 30.49 8.61
C GLU A 27 -35.80 29.22 7.76
N LEU A 28 -35.03 28.21 8.18
CA LEU A 28 -34.96 26.93 7.48
C LEU A 28 -36.30 26.19 7.59
N TYR A 29 -36.91 26.17 8.77
CA TYR A 29 -38.18 25.49 8.99
C TYR A 29 -39.30 26.04 8.10
N GLU A 30 -39.52 27.35 8.12
CA GLU A 30 -40.56 27.99 7.32
C GLU A 30 -40.32 27.86 5.82
N ALA A 31 -39.06 27.99 5.37
CA ALA A 31 -38.71 27.84 3.96
C ALA A 31 -38.99 26.41 3.47
N VAL A 32 -38.57 25.39 4.22
CA VAL A 32 -38.79 23.98 3.86
C VAL A 32 -40.28 23.62 3.90
N LYS A 33 -41.02 24.16 4.88
CA LYS A 33 -42.48 23.98 5.00
C LYS A 33 -43.23 24.58 3.81
N GLN A 34 -42.76 25.70 3.26
CA GLN A 34 -43.28 26.29 2.02
C GLN A 34 -42.84 25.55 0.75
N GLY A 35 -42.04 24.49 0.89
CA GLY A 35 -41.51 23.69 -0.21
C GLY A 35 -40.29 24.30 -0.88
N GLU A 36 -39.65 25.33 -0.32
CA GLU A 36 -38.43 25.92 -0.90
C GLU A 36 -37.24 24.96 -0.75
N PHE A 37 -36.48 24.77 -1.83
CA PHE A 37 -35.17 24.12 -1.73
C PHE A 37 -34.26 24.99 -0.88
N CYS A 38 -33.50 24.41 0.03
CA CYS A 38 -32.63 25.15 0.95
C CYS A 38 -31.21 24.58 0.93
N TYR A 39 -30.22 25.43 1.19
CA TYR A 39 -28.86 24.98 1.42
C TYR A 39 -28.20 25.72 2.59
N VAL A 40 -27.58 24.94 3.48
CA VAL A 40 -26.85 25.35 4.68
C VAL A 40 -25.36 25.02 4.46
N LEU A 41 -24.72 25.82 3.61
CA LEU A 41 -23.34 25.66 3.18
C LEU A 41 -22.45 26.63 3.94
N ASN A 42 -21.98 26.20 5.11
CA ASN A 42 -21.24 27.04 6.05
C ASN A 42 -19.95 26.36 6.50
N CYS A 43 -18.99 27.14 7.00
CA CYS A 43 -17.75 26.61 7.56
C CYS A 43 -18.00 25.51 8.62
N ARG A 44 -16.97 24.70 8.92
CA ARG A 44 -17.05 23.61 9.89
C ARG A 44 -17.32 24.16 11.30
N GLN A 45 -18.61 24.32 11.60
CA GLN A 45 -19.16 24.81 12.87
C GLN A 45 -20.15 23.79 13.42
N MET A 46 -20.18 23.68 14.74
CA MET A 46 -21.18 22.92 15.50
C MET A 46 -22.59 23.50 15.31
N GLY A 47 -23.59 22.63 15.21
CA GLY A 47 -25.01 23.02 15.12
C GLY A 47 -25.66 22.98 13.73
N LYS A 48 -24.98 22.50 12.68
CA LYS A 48 -25.58 22.23 11.37
C LYS A 48 -26.49 20.99 11.41
N SER A 49 -25.92 19.86 11.82
CA SER A 49 -26.66 18.60 11.94
C SER A 49 -27.75 18.71 13.01
N SER A 50 -27.50 19.42 14.12
CA SER A 50 -28.54 19.69 15.13
C SER A 50 -29.70 20.52 14.57
N LEU A 51 -29.43 21.53 13.74
CA LEU A 51 -30.46 22.30 13.03
C LEU A 51 -31.27 21.39 12.10
N ALA A 52 -30.61 20.58 11.26
CA ALA A 52 -31.28 19.66 10.36
C ALA A 52 -32.15 18.63 11.11
N VAL A 53 -31.66 18.07 12.22
CA VAL A 53 -32.41 17.12 13.06
C VAL A 53 -33.66 17.76 13.66
N ARG A 54 -33.57 19.00 14.19
CA ARG A 54 -34.73 19.71 14.74
C ARG A 54 -35.76 20.09 13.68
N THR A 55 -35.32 20.65 12.57
CA THR A 55 -36.21 20.97 11.44
C THR A 55 -36.93 19.72 10.97
N ARG A 56 -36.22 18.60 10.82
CA ARG A 56 -36.80 17.31 10.45
C ARG A 56 -37.86 16.84 11.44
N TYR A 57 -37.57 16.91 12.74
CA TYR A 57 -38.49 16.49 13.79
C TYR A 57 -39.79 17.33 13.77
N ARG A 58 -39.68 18.67 13.69
CA ARG A 58 -40.84 19.57 13.60
C ARG A 58 -41.70 19.28 12.36
N LEU A 59 -41.07 19.05 11.21
CA LEU A 59 -41.77 18.70 9.96
C LEU A 59 -42.49 17.34 10.07
N GLN A 60 -41.88 16.36 10.73
CA GLN A 60 -42.49 15.04 10.95
C GLN A 60 -43.72 15.11 11.86
N GLU A 61 -43.72 15.96 12.89
CA GLU A 61 -44.91 16.19 13.74
C GLU A 61 -46.07 16.79 12.95
N GLU A 62 -45.79 17.59 11.92
CA GLU A 62 -46.79 18.15 11.01
C GLU A 62 -47.14 17.23 9.82
N GLY A 63 -46.65 15.98 9.82
CA GLY A 63 -47.03 14.96 8.84
C GLY A 63 -46.20 14.92 7.55
N PHE A 64 -45.08 15.65 7.46
CA PHE A 64 -44.15 15.54 6.34
C PHE A 64 -43.29 14.28 6.45
N LEU A 65 -43.05 13.62 5.32
CA LEU A 65 -42.18 12.45 5.26
C LEU A 65 -40.73 12.90 5.01
N CYS A 66 -39.90 12.81 6.04
CA CYS A 66 -38.53 13.30 5.95
C CYS A 66 -37.50 12.16 5.96
N THR A 67 -36.47 12.28 5.13
CA THR A 67 -35.32 11.35 5.08
C THR A 67 -33.99 12.10 5.08
N THR A 68 -32.93 11.43 5.52
CA THR A 68 -31.57 11.96 5.50
C THR A 68 -30.66 11.01 4.74
N VAL A 69 -29.94 11.53 3.75
CA VAL A 69 -28.88 10.82 3.02
C VAL A 69 -27.56 11.38 3.51
N ASP A 70 -26.85 10.56 4.27
CA ASP A 70 -25.50 10.86 4.74
C ASP A 70 -24.50 10.39 3.68
N LEU A 71 -23.82 11.34 3.03
CA LEU A 71 -22.93 11.03 1.92
C LEU A 71 -21.63 10.37 2.38
N THR A 72 -21.24 10.47 3.65
CA THR A 72 -20.12 9.68 4.19
C THR A 72 -20.46 8.18 4.21
N ARG A 73 -21.71 7.84 4.55
CA ARG A 73 -22.21 6.46 4.60
C ARG A 73 -22.29 5.81 3.23
N VAL A 74 -22.58 6.61 2.19
CA VAL A 74 -22.58 6.14 0.79
C VAL A 74 -21.16 5.80 0.31
N GLY A 75 -20.14 6.48 0.85
CA GLY A 75 -18.71 6.24 0.61
C GLY A 75 -18.02 7.44 -0.04
N SER A 76 -16.76 7.71 0.37
CA SER A 76 -16.05 8.96 0.05
C SER A 76 -14.69 8.80 -0.65
N GLU A 77 -14.00 7.65 -0.53
CA GLU A 77 -12.63 7.47 -1.08
C GLU A 77 -12.49 6.32 -2.11
N MET A 78 -13.19 5.20 -1.92
CA MET A 78 -13.04 3.97 -2.73
C MET A 78 -14.35 3.50 -3.37
N VAL A 79 -15.35 4.38 -3.47
CA VAL A 79 -16.68 4.06 -4.01
C VAL A 79 -16.70 4.24 -5.54
N THR A 80 -17.33 3.31 -6.26
CA THR A 80 -17.57 3.48 -7.71
C THR A 80 -18.80 4.36 -7.97
N PRO A 81 -18.92 5.03 -9.14
CA PRO A 81 -20.12 5.80 -9.48
C PRO A 81 -21.42 4.99 -9.33
N GLN A 82 -21.42 3.74 -9.79
CA GLN A 82 -22.59 2.87 -9.69
C GLN A 82 -22.99 2.57 -8.25
N GLN A 83 -22.02 2.30 -7.37
CA GLN A 83 -22.27 2.10 -5.94
C GLN A 83 -22.78 3.38 -5.28
N TRP A 84 -22.26 4.54 -5.67
CA TRP A 84 -22.65 5.83 -5.10
C TRP A 84 -24.10 6.21 -5.44
N TYR A 85 -24.48 6.20 -6.73
CA TYR A 85 -25.86 6.49 -7.15
C TYR A 85 -26.87 5.47 -6.60
N LYS A 86 -26.51 4.18 -6.59
CA LYS A 86 -27.34 3.13 -5.99
C LYS A 86 -27.44 3.25 -4.47
N GLY A 87 -26.37 3.70 -3.81
CA GLY A 87 -26.34 3.98 -2.39
C GLY A 87 -27.29 5.10 -2.00
N ILE A 88 -27.31 6.21 -2.75
CA ILE A 88 -28.30 7.29 -2.57
C ILE A 88 -29.73 6.75 -2.70
N ALA A 89 -30.04 6.00 -3.76
CA ALA A 89 -31.38 5.42 -3.93
C ALA A 89 -31.76 4.46 -2.79
N THR A 90 -30.78 3.68 -2.29
CA THR A 90 -30.96 2.77 -1.15
C THR A 90 -31.25 3.54 0.13
N ASP A 91 -30.51 4.61 0.38
CA ASP A 91 -30.67 5.47 1.55
C ASP A 91 -32.03 6.18 1.56
N LEU A 92 -32.47 6.67 0.40
CA LEU A 92 -33.82 7.21 0.22
C LEU A 92 -34.89 6.16 0.52
N CYS A 93 -34.76 4.93 -0.01
CA CYS A 93 -35.70 3.85 0.27
C CYS A 93 -35.77 3.46 1.76
N LEU A 94 -34.61 3.40 2.43
CA LEU A 94 -34.53 3.03 3.84
C LEU A 94 -35.11 4.13 4.73
N GLY A 95 -34.71 5.38 4.52
CA GLY A 95 -35.16 6.50 5.34
C GLY A 95 -36.63 6.86 5.17
N LEU A 96 -37.23 6.56 4.01
CA LEU A 96 -38.67 6.73 3.75
C LEU A 96 -39.49 5.47 4.04
N GLY A 97 -38.88 4.39 4.52
CA GLY A 97 -39.57 3.15 4.89
C GLY A 97 -40.17 2.36 3.73
N ILE A 98 -39.79 2.65 2.48
CA ILE A 98 -40.30 1.97 1.27
C ILE A 98 -39.40 0.84 0.77
N PHE A 99 -38.23 0.64 1.39
CA PHE A 99 -37.27 -0.40 1.00
C PHE A 99 -37.87 -1.81 0.93
N LYS A 100 -38.81 -2.16 1.81
CA LYS A 100 -39.50 -3.47 1.79
C LYS A 100 -40.59 -3.58 0.73
N LYS A 101 -41.12 -2.45 0.24
CA LYS A 101 -42.18 -2.39 -0.79
C LYS A 101 -41.59 -2.47 -2.20
N VAL A 102 -40.35 -2.03 -2.38
CA VAL A 102 -39.68 -1.93 -3.67
C VAL A 102 -38.61 -3.01 -3.79
N LYS A 103 -38.66 -3.83 -4.84
CA LYS A 103 -37.56 -4.75 -5.19
C LYS A 103 -36.41 -3.97 -5.85
N LEU A 104 -35.77 -3.08 -5.10
CA LEU A 104 -34.80 -2.11 -5.61
C LEU A 104 -33.65 -2.77 -6.39
N LYS A 105 -33.17 -3.94 -5.93
CA LYS A 105 -32.12 -4.69 -6.64
C LYS A 105 -32.55 -5.09 -8.05
N SER A 106 -33.76 -5.64 -8.20
CA SER A 106 -34.30 -6.07 -9.49
C SER A 106 -34.60 -4.87 -10.38
N TRP A 107 -35.29 -3.85 -9.85
CA TRP A 107 -35.62 -2.62 -10.59
C TRP A 107 -34.37 -1.90 -11.12
N TRP A 108 -33.31 -1.81 -10.32
CA TRP A 108 -32.06 -1.17 -10.72
C TRP A 108 -31.28 -1.96 -11.79
N GLN A 109 -31.41 -3.30 -11.80
CA GLN A 109 -30.81 -4.19 -12.79
C GLN A 109 -31.59 -4.17 -14.12
N GLU A 110 -32.92 -4.09 -14.08
CA GLU A 110 -33.77 -4.00 -15.28
C GLU A 110 -33.49 -2.72 -16.09
N LYS A 111 -32.99 -1.66 -15.44
CA LYS A 111 -32.62 -0.39 -16.07
C LYS A 111 -31.13 -0.28 -16.38
N GLU A 112 -30.41 -1.40 -16.49
CA GLU A 112 -28.95 -1.41 -16.69
C GLU A 112 -28.47 -0.72 -17.98
N GLU A 113 -29.34 -0.58 -18.96
CA GLU A 113 -29.03 0.13 -20.22
C GLU A 113 -29.07 1.66 -20.08
N LEU A 114 -29.69 2.20 -19.02
CA LEU A 114 -29.78 3.64 -18.77
C LEU A 114 -28.55 4.16 -18.03
N SER A 115 -28.21 5.43 -18.25
CA SER A 115 -27.17 6.10 -17.46
C SER A 115 -27.54 6.16 -15.98
N LEU A 116 -26.54 6.22 -15.09
CA LEU A 116 -26.76 6.26 -13.64
C LEU A 116 -27.65 7.44 -13.21
N LEU A 117 -27.49 8.58 -13.88
CA LEU A 117 -28.32 9.77 -13.69
C LEU A 117 -29.78 9.52 -14.07
N GLN A 118 -30.02 8.94 -15.25
CA GLN A 118 -31.38 8.61 -15.70
C GLN A 118 -32.03 7.59 -14.78
N ARG A 119 -31.29 6.59 -14.30
CA ARG A 119 -31.82 5.62 -13.33
C ARG A 119 -32.25 6.30 -12.03
N LEU A 120 -31.43 7.21 -11.50
CA LEU A 120 -31.81 7.96 -10.30
C LEU A 120 -33.02 8.89 -10.57
N GLY A 121 -33.09 9.51 -11.74
CA GLY A 121 -34.25 10.31 -12.16
C GLY A 121 -35.54 9.49 -12.22
N TYR A 122 -35.53 8.36 -12.94
CA TYR A 122 -36.66 7.43 -12.98
C TYR A 122 -36.98 6.84 -11.61
N PHE A 123 -36.00 6.69 -10.73
CA PHE A 123 -36.26 6.24 -9.36
C PHE A 123 -37.06 7.28 -8.57
N LEU A 124 -36.75 8.58 -8.72
CA LEU A 124 -37.54 9.65 -8.10
C LEU A 124 -38.97 9.70 -8.65
N GLU A 125 -39.15 9.44 -9.95
CA GLU A 125 -40.47 9.52 -10.59
C GLU A 125 -41.30 8.23 -10.40
N ASP A 126 -40.79 7.09 -10.85
CA ASP A 126 -41.51 5.82 -10.93
C ASP A 126 -41.62 5.11 -9.58
N ILE A 127 -40.74 5.42 -8.62
CA ILE A 127 -40.71 4.77 -7.31
C ILE A 127 -41.07 5.75 -6.21
N LEU A 128 -40.32 6.84 -6.06
CA LEU A 128 -40.48 7.74 -4.92
C LEU A 128 -41.85 8.43 -4.93
N LEU A 129 -42.18 9.12 -6.03
CA LEU A 129 -43.46 9.84 -6.17
C LEU A 129 -44.66 8.88 -6.29
N ALA A 130 -44.48 7.73 -6.95
CA ALA A 130 -45.54 6.76 -7.16
C ALA A 130 -45.94 5.98 -5.88
N GLN A 131 -44.97 5.63 -5.03
CA GLN A 131 -45.23 4.85 -3.80
C GLN A 131 -45.68 5.71 -2.62
N ILE A 132 -45.52 7.04 -2.73
CA ILE A 132 -45.90 8.01 -1.71
C ILE A 132 -46.76 9.08 -2.40
N PRO A 133 -48.03 8.82 -2.72
CA PRO A 133 -48.84 9.74 -3.52
C PRO A 133 -49.33 10.98 -2.75
N ASP A 134 -49.65 10.84 -1.46
CA ASP A 134 -50.42 11.87 -0.71
C ASP A 134 -49.58 12.66 0.32
N GLN A 135 -48.25 12.55 0.29
CA GLN A 135 -47.38 13.18 1.29
C GLN A 135 -46.27 14.02 0.64
N ASN A 136 -45.86 15.07 1.34
CA ASN A 136 -44.69 15.87 1.02
C ASN A 136 -43.42 15.18 1.55
N ILE A 137 -42.42 15.06 0.68
CA ILE A 137 -41.16 14.37 0.90
C ILE A 137 -40.04 15.40 1.05
N VAL A 138 -39.36 15.40 2.19
CA VAL A 138 -38.21 16.28 2.44
C VAL A 138 -36.94 15.45 2.52
N ILE A 139 -35.98 15.73 1.64
CA ILE A 139 -34.71 15.02 1.53
C ILE A 139 -33.60 15.93 2.05
N PHE A 140 -33.01 15.54 3.18
CA PHE A 140 -31.82 16.18 3.74
C PHE A 140 -30.57 15.46 3.21
N LEU A 141 -29.71 16.17 2.49
CA LEU A 141 -28.35 15.73 2.16
C LEU A 141 -27.40 16.28 3.23
N ASP A 142 -26.75 15.41 3.99
CA ASP A 142 -25.76 15.81 5.01
C ASP A 142 -24.33 15.44 4.57
N GLU A 143 -23.35 16.13 5.15
CA GLU A 143 -21.91 15.96 4.86
C GLU A 143 -21.58 16.09 3.35
N ILE A 144 -22.16 17.10 2.69
CA ILE A 144 -21.97 17.35 1.24
C ILE A 144 -20.50 17.53 0.85
N ASP A 145 -19.62 17.94 1.77
CA ASP A 145 -18.18 18.04 1.53
C ASP A 145 -17.49 16.70 1.25
N SER A 146 -18.12 15.57 1.59
CA SER A 146 -17.66 14.22 1.23
C SER A 146 -17.58 14.00 -0.29
N ILE A 147 -18.31 14.78 -1.09
CA ILE A 147 -18.21 14.67 -2.55
C ILE A 147 -16.88 15.19 -3.09
N LEU A 148 -16.20 16.07 -2.34
CA LEU A 148 -14.95 16.70 -2.76
C LEU A 148 -13.78 15.70 -2.75
N SER A 149 -13.93 14.56 -2.06
CA SER A 149 -12.95 13.47 -2.04
C SER A 149 -13.21 12.38 -3.09
N LEU A 150 -14.33 12.44 -3.82
CA LEU A 150 -14.67 11.42 -4.81
C LEU A 150 -13.73 11.47 -6.02
N GLY A 151 -13.26 10.30 -6.46
CA GLY A 151 -12.40 10.16 -7.64
C GLY A 151 -13.12 10.27 -8.99
N PHE A 152 -14.36 10.74 -9.03
CA PHE A 152 -15.18 10.90 -10.24
C PHE A 152 -16.11 12.13 -10.13
N PRO A 153 -16.50 12.74 -11.27
CA PRO A 153 -17.34 13.94 -11.26
C PRO A 153 -18.79 13.62 -10.87
N VAL A 154 -19.38 14.47 -10.04
CA VAL A 154 -20.79 14.37 -9.58
C VAL A 154 -21.66 15.55 -10.02
N ASP A 155 -21.17 16.43 -10.89
CA ASP A 155 -21.89 17.60 -11.39
C ASP A 155 -23.30 17.27 -11.92
N ASP A 156 -23.43 16.09 -12.52
CA ASP A 156 -24.70 15.61 -13.09
C ASP A 156 -25.74 15.32 -12.00
N PHE A 157 -25.35 14.90 -10.79
CA PHE A 157 -26.28 14.76 -9.66
C PHE A 157 -26.96 16.09 -9.29
N PHE A 158 -26.20 17.20 -9.26
CA PHE A 158 -26.77 18.52 -9.02
C PHE A 158 -27.59 19.03 -10.22
N ALA A 159 -27.25 18.58 -11.43
CA ALA A 159 -28.10 18.81 -12.60
C ALA A 159 -29.47 18.11 -12.46
N LEU A 160 -29.54 16.92 -11.84
CA LEU A 160 -30.80 16.26 -11.51
C LEU A 160 -31.61 17.02 -10.46
N ILE A 161 -30.97 17.51 -9.38
CA ILE A 161 -31.67 18.35 -8.38
C ILE A 161 -32.24 19.60 -9.05
N ARG A 162 -31.48 20.24 -9.95
CA ARG A 162 -31.94 21.38 -10.74
C ARG A 162 -33.07 21.02 -11.70
N PHE A 163 -33.01 19.84 -12.30
CA PHE A 163 -34.11 19.30 -13.10
C PHE A 163 -35.38 19.17 -12.25
N CYS A 164 -35.32 18.56 -11.06
CA CYS A 164 -36.46 18.44 -10.15
C CYS A 164 -37.05 19.82 -9.78
N TYR A 165 -36.18 20.80 -9.49
CA TYR A 165 -36.62 22.17 -9.19
C TYR A 165 -37.39 22.79 -10.37
N ASN A 166 -36.89 22.63 -11.59
CA ASN A 166 -37.54 23.17 -12.79
C ASN A 166 -38.84 22.41 -13.13
N GLN A 167 -38.89 21.10 -12.88
CA GLN A 167 -40.07 20.27 -13.15
C GLN A 167 -41.29 20.67 -12.32
N ARG A 168 -41.12 21.33 -11.17
CA ARG A 168 -42.23 21.86 -10.36
C ARG A 168 -43.18 22.79 -11.11
N LYS A 169 -42.71 23.46 -12.16
CA LYS A 169 -43.53 24.31 -13.04
C LYS A 169 -44.31 23.54 -14.10
N ILE A 170 -43.92 22.30 -14.39
CA ILE A 170 -44.43 21.48 -15.50
C ILE A 170 -45.28 20.32 -14.97
N ASN A 171 -44.78 19.62 -13.95
CA ASN A 171 -45.44 18.49 -13.30
C ASN A 171 -45.64 18.82 -11.80
N PRO A 172 -46.90 19.04 -11.37
CA PRO A 172 -47.22 19.38 -9.98
C PRO A 172 -46.74 18.35 -8.95
N GLU A 173 -46.54 17.08 -9.33
CA GLU A 173 -46.05 16.03 -8.43
C GLU A 173 -44.67 16.37 -7.84
N TYR A 174 -43.82 17.08 -8.60
CA TYR A 174 -42.49 17.50 -8.13
C TYR A 174 -42.54 18.61 -7.06
N ASN A 175 -43.70 19.27 -6.84
CA ASN A 175 -43.86 20.19 -5.70
C ASN A 175 -43.79 19.46 -4.36
N ARG A 176 -44.03 18.14 -4.36
CA ARG A 176 -43.98 17.31 -3.16
C ARG A 176 -42.56 16.95 -2.73
N ILE A 177 -41.54 17.09 -3.58
CA ILE A 177 -40.14 16.80 -3.22
C ILE A 177 -39.42 18.09 -2.89
N THR A 178 -38.88 18.22 -1.67
CA THR A 178 -38.05 19.36 -1.24
C THR A 178 -36.65 18.89 -0.84
N TRP A 179 -35.61 19.53 -1.38
CA TRP A 179 -34.22 19.22 -1.07
C TRP A 179 -33.62 20.22 -0.09
N VAL A 180 -32.93 19.71 0.93
CA VAL A 180 -32.15 20.49 1.91
C VAL A 180 -30.72 20.00 1.88
N ILE A 181 -29.76 20.86 1.51
CA ILE A 181 -28.34 20.49 1.36
C ILE A 181 -27.52 21.08 2.50
N CYS A 182 -26.85 20.24 3.28
CA CYS A 182 -26.05 20.63 4.44
C CYS A 182 -24.59 20.15 4.30
N GLY A 183 -23.63 21.01 4.66
CA GLY A 183 -22.24 20.62 4.83
C GLY A 183 -21.25 21.77 4.62
N VAL A 184 -19.96 21.43 4.45
CA VAL A 184 -18.85 22.40 4.46
C VAL A 184 -18.29 22.62 3.04
N ALA A 185 -19.05 23.31 2.20
CA ALA A 185 -18.68 23.62 0.81
C ALA A 185 -19.13 25.04 0.43
N THR A 186 -18.63 25.59 -0.68
CA THR A 186 -19.26 26.73 -1.36
C THR A 186 -20.17 26.25 -2.50
N PRO A 187 -21.15 27.07 -2.94
CA PRO A 187 -21.96 26.77 -4.14
C PRO A 187 -21.13 26.46 -5.40
N SER A 188 -19.94 27.02 -5.51
CA SER A 188 -19.00 26.76 -6.60
C SER A 188 -18.27 25.43 -6.45
N ASP A 189 -18.07 24.93 -5.22
CA ASP A 189 -17.41 23.63 -4.98
C ASP A 189 -18.31 22.44 -5.34
N LEU A 190 -19.63 22.63 -5.34
CA LEU A 190 -20.60 21.58 -5.70
C LEU A 190 -20.59 21.25 -7.20
N ILE A 191 -20.03 22.14 -8.05
CA ILE A 191 -19.93 21.94 -9.50
C ILE A 191 -18.46 22.03 -9.90
N GLN A 192 -17.84 20.88 -10.21
CA GLN A 192 -16.41 20.81 -10.54
C GLN A 192 -16.10 21.45 -11.91
N ASN A 193 -17.00 21.33 -12.89
CA ASN A 193 -16.84 21.95 -14.19
C ASN A 193 -17.18 23.45 -14.14
N ARG A 194 -16.15 24.29 -14.16
CA ARG A 194 -16.28 25.76 -14.11
C ARG A 194 -16.97 26.41 -15.32
N GLN A 195 -17.21 25.67 -16.40
CA GLN A 195 -18.01 26.14 -17.53
C GLN A 195 -19.52 26.00 -17.30
N ARG A 196 -19.94 25.28 -16.26
CA ARG A 196 -21.35 25.13 -15.86
C ARG A 196 -21.73 26.20 -14.84
N THR A 197 -23.01 26.55 -14.81
CA THR A 197 -23.53 27.49 -13.82
C THR A 197 -23.42 26.91 -12.40
N PRO A 198 -22.85 27.66 -11.43
CA PRO A 198 -22.78 27.23 -10.03
C PRO A 198 -24.15 26.82 -9.49
N PHE A 199 -24.17 25.99 -8.46
CA PHE A 199 -25.42 25.56 -7.84
C PHE A 199 -26.08 26.74 -7.11
N ASN A 200 -27.06 27.38 -7.76
CA ASN A 200 -27.67 28.65 -7.32
C ASN A 200 -29.19 28.57 -7.16
N ILE A 201 -29.73 27.35 -6.97
CA ILE A 201 -31.16 27.13 -6.81
C ILE A 201 -31.53 26.97 -5.35
N GLY A 202 -32.68 27.53 -4.96
CA GLY A 202 -33.15 27.52 -3.57
C GLY A 202 -32.60 28.67 -2.73
N LYS A 203 -32.98 28.66 -1.45
CA LYS A 203 -32.68 29.69 -0.46
C LYS A 203 -31.45 29.32 0.37
N ALA A 204 -30.48 30.23 0.42
CA ALA A 204 -29.32 30.11 1.31
C ALA A 204 -29.76 30.38 2.75
N ILE A 205 -29.40 29.48 3.67
CA ILE A 205 -29.59 29.69 5.11
C ILE A 205 -28.22 29.86 5.76
N ASP A 206 -27.97 31.09 6.25
CA ASP A 206 -26.71 31.46 6.86
C ASP A 206 -26.72 31.15 8.37
N LEU A 207 -25.62 30.59 8.87
CA LEU A 207 -25.46 30.26 10.29
C LEU A 207 -24.58 31.31 10.96
N GLN A 208 -25.25 32.27 11.58
CA GLN A 208 -24.62 33.30 12.38
C GLN A 208 -24.23 32.79 13.77
N GLY A 209 -23.30 33.49 14.40
CA GLY A 209 -22.94 33.24 15.80
C GLY A 209 -24.09 33.61 16.74
N PHE A 210 -24.10 33.03 17.94
CA PHE A 210 -25.10 33.31 18.96
C PHE A 210 -25.09 34.78 19.37
N THR A 211 -26.28 35.38 19.37
CA THR A 211 -26.51 36.65 20.07
C THR A 211 -26.68 36.41 21.58
N LEU A 212 -26.55 37.46 22.38
CA LEU A 212 -26.74 37.37 23.83
C LEU A 212 -28.16 36.91 24.20
N GLU A 213 -29.16 37.33 23.44
CA GLU A 213 -30.57 36.96 23.67
C GLU A 213 -30.83 35.49 23.29
N GLU A 214 -30.28 35.01 22.17
CA GLU A 214 -30.39 33.61 21.76
C GLU A 214 -29.63 32.67 22.73
N ALA A 215 -28.49 33.10 23.27
CA ALA A 215 -27.63 32.28 24.13
C ALA A 215 -28.16 32.09 25.57
N GLU A 216 -29.32 32.65 25.93
CA GLU A 216 -29.92 32.53 27.27
C GLU A 216 -30.07 31.07 27.78
N PRO A 217 -30.38 30.06 26.93
CA PRO A 217 -30.39 28.64 27.36
C PRO A 217 -29.05 28.11 27.88
N LEU A 218 -27.93 28.82 27.66
CA LEU A 218 -26.63 28.45 28.23
C LEU A 218 -26.44 28.96 29.65
N VAL A 219 -27.20 29.95 30.11
CA VAL A 219 -27.08 30.59 31.42
C VAL A 219 -27.34 29.63 32.60
N PRO A 220 -28.34 28.72 32.59
CA PRO A 220 -28.63 27.85 33.72
C PRO A 220 -27.44 26.97 34.14
N GLY A 221 -26.60 26.54 33.19
CA GLY A 221 -25.39 25.77 33.49
C GLY A 221 -24.31 26.57 34.24
N LEU A 222 -24.20 27.88 33.97
CA LEU A 222 -23.27 28.78 34.67
C LEU A 222 -23.84 29.22 36.03
N LYS A 223 -25.17 29.34 36.14
CA LYS A 223 -25.86 29.84 37.33
C LYS A 223 -25.60 29.01 38.58
N ALA A 224 -25.31 27.72 38.41
CA ALA A 224 -24.93 26.84 39.50
C ALA A 224 -23.56 27.18 40.14
N TRP A 225 -22.74 27.99 39.47
CA TRP A 225 -21.36 28.28 39.85
C TRP A 225 -21.06 29.78 40.00
N PHE A 226 -21.83 30.66 39.34
CA PHE A 226 -21.55 32.10 39.30
C PHE A 226 -22.82 32.96 39.44
N GLU A 227 -22.80 33.96 40.35
CA GLU A 227 -23.93 34.86 40.58
C GLU A 227 -24.26 35.72 39.34
N ASN A 228 -23.26 36.30 38.67
CA ASN A 228 -23.39 37.14 37.48
C ASN A 228 -23.26 36.35 36.14
N SER A 229 -23.91 35.19 36.05
CA SER A 229 -23.79 34.27 34.90
C SER A 229 -24.10 34.90 33.53
N ARG A 230 -25.04 35.85 33.46
CA ARG A 230 -25.40 36.54 32.21
C ARG A 230 -24.29 37.47 31.70
N LYS A 231 -23.60 38.17 32.62
CA LYS A 231 -22.46 39.04 32.29
C LYS A 231 -21.25 38.21 31.86
N ILE A 232 -21.01 37.07 32.51
CA ILE A 232 -19.96 36.12 32.10
C ILE A 232 -20.23 35.62 30.68
N LEU A 233 -21.47 35.24 30.37
CA LEU A 233 -21.85 34.83 29.02
C LEU A 233 -21.64 35.95 27.99
N GLN A 234 -21.94 37.20 28.33
CA GLN A 234 -21.67 38.36 27.47
C GLN A 234 -20.16 38.49 27.13
N GLU A 235 -19.28 38.32 28.10
CA GLU A 235 -17.83 38.35 27.89
C GLU A 235 -17.34 37.15 27.05
N ILE A 236 -17.89 35.95 27.28
CA ILE A 236 -17.59 34.77 26.45
C ILE A 236 -18.00 35.02 25.00
N LEU A 237 -19.18 35.60 24.76
CA LEU A 237 -19.64 35.92 23.42
C LEU A 237 -18.75 36.99 22.75
N ALA A 238 -18.26 37.97 23.51
CA ALA A 238 -17.32 38.98 23.01
C ALA A 238 -16.01 38.34 22.51
N TRP A 239 -15.46 37.38 23.24
CA TRP A 239 -14.24 36.66 22.84
C TRP A 239 -14.48 35.67 21.68
N THR A 240 -15.63 35.02 21.64
CA THR A 240 -15.92 33.95 20.67
C THR A 240 -16.60 34.44 19.40
N GLY A 241 -17.10 35.67 19.37
CA GLY A 241 -17.97 36.18 18.31
C GLY A 241 -19.28 35.36 18.19
N GLY A 242 -19.72 34.75 19.29
CA GLY A 242 -20.87 33.84 19.32
C GLY A 242 -20.66 32.50 18.60
N GLN A 243 -19.43 32.11 18.29
CA GLN A 243 -19.17 30.84 17.60
C GLN A 243 -19.60 29.65 18.49
N PRO A 244 -20.57 28.80 18.05
CA PRO A 244 -21.25 27.86 18.94
C PRO A 244 -20.35 26.88 19.71
N PHE A 245 -19.30 26.37 19.08
CA PHE A 245 -18.39 25.39 19.67
C PHE A 245 -17.53 26.03 20.76
N LEU A 246 -16.91 27.18 20.48
CA LEU A 246 -16.06 27.93 21.38
C LEU A 246 -16.86 28.52 22.54
N THR A 247 -18.09 28.99 22.29
CA THR A 247 -18.98 29.50 23.34
C THR A 247 -19.26 28.39 24.36
N GLN A 248 -19.68 27.19 23.91
CA GLN A 248 -19.92 26.07 24.82
C GLN A 248 -18.62 25.52 25.44
N LYS A 249 -17.50 25.51 24.70
CA LYS A 249 -16.18 25.09 25.22
C LYS A 249 -15.72 25.99 26.35
N LEU A 250 -15.85 27.31 26.21
CA LEU A 250 -15.49 28.25 27.27
C LEU A 250 -16.44 28.16 28.47
N CYS A 251 -17.75 27.97 28.26
CA CYS A 251 -18.68 27.72 29.36
C CYS A 251 -18.30 26.45 30.15
N ASN A 252 -17.91 25.37 29.46
CA ASN A 252 -17.47 24.14 30.11
C ASN A 252 -16.13 24.30 30.85
N LEU A 253 -15.14 24.95 30.21
CA LEU A 253 -13.84 25.21 30.82
C LEU A 253 -13.96 26.06 32.09
N LEU A 254 -14.83 27.07 32.11
CA LEU A 254 -15.08 27.87 33.33
C LEU A 254 -15.56 27.01 34.50
N ILE A 255 -16.41 26.01 34.25
CA ILE A 255 -16.87 25.07 35.28
C ILE A 255 -15.75 24.13 35.73
N GLU A 256 -14.96 23.60 34.79
CA GLU A 256 -13.85 22.69 35.14
C GLU A 256 -12.76 23.39 35.96
N PHE A 257 -12.46 24.65 35.64
CA PHE A 257 -11.48 25.44 36.38
C PHE A 257 -11.97 25.85 37.77
N SER A 258 -13.28 26.10 37.96
CA SER A 258 -13.83 26.39 39.29
C SER A 258 -13.88 25.17 40.22
N GLN A 259 -13.84 23.95 39.67
CA GLN A 259 -13.83 22.69 40.44
C GLN A 259 -12.45 22.26 40.94
N LYS A 260 -11.35 22.78 40.39
CA LYS A 260 -9.98 22.38 40.79
C LYS A 260 -9.56 23.13 42.06
N ALA A 261 -9.43 22.40 43.17
CA ALA A 261 -9.19 22.92 44.52
C ALA A 261 -7.84 23.64 44.75
N GLU A 262 -6.91 23.62 43.79
CA GLU A 262 -5.56 24.21 43.92
C GLU A 262 -5.43 25.62 43.31
N THR A 263 -6.48 26.15 42.70
CA THR A 263 -6.44 27.50 42.10
C THR A 263 -7.23 28.51 42.92
N ASN A 264 -6.63 29.67 43.21
CA ASN A 264 -7.25 30.89 43.81
C ASN A 264 -8.38 31.51 42.95
N PHE A 265 -9.27 30.67 42.41
CA PHE A 265 -10.46 31.02 41.64
C PHE A 265 -11.75 30.91 42.47
N SER A 266 -11.62 30.60 43.77
CA SER A 266 -12.76 30.33 44.67
C SER A 266 -13.66 31.53 44.96
N GLU A 267 -13.30 32.74 44.51
CA GLU A 267 -14.19 33.91 44.52
C GLU A 267 -13.98 34.73 43.23
N ILE A 268 -14.81 34.50 42.20
CA ILE A 268 -14.97 35.52 41.14
C ILE A 268 -15.62 36.73 41.82
N VAL A 269 -14.80 37.69 42.24
CA VAL A 269 -15.27 38.93 42.84
C VAL A 269 -16.18 39.64 41.82
N THR A 270 -17.41 39.93 42.25
CA THR A 270 -18.44 40.63 41.50
C THR A 270 -17.87 41.92 40.92
N GLY A 271 -17.87 42.07 39.59
CA GLY A 271 -17.29 43.23 38.88
C GLY A 271 -16.01 42.96 38.08
N ASN A 272 -15.28 41.86 38.32
CA ASN A 272 -14.05 41.49 37.60
C ASN A 272 -14.24 40.36 36.57
N GLU A 273 -15.46 40.13 36.09
CA GLU A 273 -15.79 38.99 35.22
C GLU A 273 -15.00 38.99 33.90
N SER A 274 -14.78 40.17 33.29
CA SER A 274 -14.03 40.33 32.04
C SER A 274 -12.57 39.90 32.17
N PHE A 275 -11.90 40.28 33.27
CA PHE A 275 -10.51 39.91 33.55
C PHE A 275 -10.33 38.40 33.67
N TRP A 276 -11.28 37.71 34.32
CA TRP A 276 -11.20 36.26 34.51
C TRP A 276 -11.46 35.48 33.22
N VAL A 277 -12.44 35.90 32.42
CA VAL A 277 -12.68 35.29 31.10
C VAL A 277 -11.47 35.50 30.19
N GLU A 278 -10.88 36.70 30.17
CA GLU A 278 -9.65 36.97 29.41
C GLU A 278 -8.48 36.09 29.86
N LYS A 279 -8.24 35.96 31.18
CA LYS A 279 -7.17 35.12 31.72
C LYS A 279 -7.38 33.63 31.37
N LEU A 280 -8.62 33.15 31.41
CA LEU A 280 -8.95 31.79 31.01
C LEU A 280 -8.69 31.58 29.51
N VAL A 281 -9.18 32.48 28.67
CA VAL A 281 -8.99 32.41 27.21
C VAL A 281 -7.50 32.39 26.87
N LYS A 282 -6.71 33.29 27.46
CA LYS A 282 -5.25 33.34 27.24
C LYS A 282 -4.57 32.02 27.63
N SER A 283 -4.78 31.57 28.86
CA SER A 283 -4.12 30.36 29.38
C SER A 283 -4.60 29.06 28.74
N SER A 284 -5.86 28.97 28.31
CA SER A 284 -6.47 27.69 27.87
C SER A 284 -6.61 27.56 26.35
N LEU A 285 -6.76 28.67 25.62
CA LEU A 285 -7.02 28.65 24.17
C LEU A 285 -5.98 29.37 23.31
N ILE A 286 -5.15 30.25 23.89
CA ILE A 286 -4.14 31.02 23.13
C ILE A 286 -2.73 30.48 23.42
N GLU A 287 -2.33 30.36 24.68
CA GLU A 287 -1.02 29.84 25.09
C GLU A 287 -0.92 28.33 24.83
N ASN A 288 0.11 27.93 24.07
CA ASN A 288 0.35 26.53 23.68
C ASN A 288 -0.90 25.84 23.11
N TRP A 289 -1.70 26.58 22.35
CA TRP A 289 -2.95 26.09 21.78
C TRP A 289 -2.77 24.84 20.92
N GLU A 290 -1.61 24.69 20.25
CA GLU A 290 -1.31 23.51 19.43
C GLU A 290 -1.27 22.20 20.24
N ASP A 291 -0.97 22.25 21.54
CA ASP A 291 -0.96 21.07 22.41
C ASP A 291 -2.27 20.92 23.19
N ARG A 292 -3.03 22.00 23.38
CA ARG A 292 -4.22 22.07 24.25
C ARG A 292 -5.55 22.05 23.50
N ASP A 293 -5.56 22.06 22.18
CA ASP A 293 -6.77 22.05 21.37
C ASP A 293 -7.45 20.68 21.33
N GLU A 294 -8.08 20.31 22.45
CA GLU A 294 -8.92 19.12 22.59
C GLU A 294 -10.32 19.51 23.11
N PRO A 295 -11.42 19.03 22.50
CA PRO A 295 -11.47 18.44 21.15
C PRO A 295 -10.99 19.46 20.09
N GLU A 296 -10.45 18.93 18.98
CA GLU A 296 -9.76 19.71 17.95
C GLU A 296 -10.68 20.68 17.22
N HIS A 297 -10.28 21.94 17.15
CA HIS A 297 -10.97 23.00 16.42
C HIS A 297 -9.98 23.95 15.75
N LEU A 298 -9.07 24.55 16.51
CA LEU A 298 -8.03 25.43 16.00
C LEU A 298 -7.05 24.66 15.10
N LYS A 299 -6.70 23.41 15.44
CA LYS A 299 -5.87 22.53 14.61
C LYS A 299 -6.54 22.24 13.28
N THR A 300 -7.87 22.10 13.25
CA THR A 300 -8.63 21.90 12.02
C THR A 300 -8.52 23.10 11.09
N ILE A 301 -8.64 24.32 11.64
CA ILE A 301 -8.46 25.56 10.88
C ILE A 301 -7.03 25.64 10.32
N ARG A 302 -6.00 25.43 11.16
CA ARG A 302 -4.59 25.38 10.73
C ARG A 302 -4.37 24.39 9.60
N ASN A 303 -4.79 23.14 9.82
CA ASN A 303 -4.54 22.06 8.88
C ASN A 303 -5.18 22.40 7.54
N ARG A 304 -6.38 23.00 7.51
CA ARG A 304 -7.03 23.44 6.27
C ARG A 304 -6.25 24.54 5.54
N LEU A 305 -5.75 25.56 6.27
CA LEU A 305 -4.94 26.63 5.68
C LEU A 305 -3.64 26.12 5.06
N LEU A 306 -3.07 25.04 5.61
CA LEU A 306 -1.78 24.47 5.19
C LEU A 306 -1.90 23.21 4.31
N HIS A 307 -3.10 22.65 4.14
CA HIS A 307 -3.31 21.33 3.53
C HIS A 307 -2.84 21.26 2.06
N LYS A 308 -3.03 22.34 1.29
CA LYS A 308 -2.63 22.42 -0.12
C LYS A 308 -1.55 23.50 -0.28
N GLU A 309 -0.29 23.06 -0.37
CA GLU A 309 0.86 23.96 -0.62
C GLU A 309 0.65 24.87 -1.85
N LYS A 310 -0.15 24.41 -2.82
CA LYS A 310 -0.49 25.15 -4.03
C LYS A 310 -1.07 26.55 -3.77
N TRP A 311 -1.87 26.73 -2.71
CA TRP A 311 -2.59 27.98 -2.43
C TRP A 311 -2.36 28.52 -1.02
N ALA A 312 -1.71 27.76 -0.14
CA ALA A 312 -1.41 28.16 1.24
C ALA A 312 -0.71 29.53 1.32
N GLY A 313 0.22 29.81 0.40
CA GLY A 313 0.92 31.11 0.33
C GLY A 313 -0.02 32.30 0.06
N ARG A 314 -0.96 32.17 -0.89
CA ARG A 314 -1.95 33.22 -1.19
C ARG A 314 -2.95 33.40 -0.05
N LEU A 315 -3.46 32.30 0.53
CA LEU A 315 -4.43 32.34 1.63
C LEU A 315 -3.87 33.06 2.85
N LEU A 316 -2.65 32.69 3.27
CA LEU A 316 -1.96 33.33 4.36
C LEU A 316 -1.62 34.80 4.04
N GLY A 317 -1.30 35.13 2.79
CA GLY A 317 -1.07 36.51 2.34
C GLY A 317 -2.32 37.40 2.43
N ILE A 318 -3.49 36.91 1.99
CA ILE A 318 -4.76 37.64 2.12
C ILE A 318 -5.09 37.85 3.60
N TYR A 319 -4.92 36.81 4.42
CA TYR A 319 -5.17 36.91 5.85
C TYR A 319 -4.17 37.86 6.56
N GLN A 320 -2.90 37.89 6.13
CA GLN A 320 -1.90 38.85 6.60
C GLN A 320 -2.35 40.30 6.36
N GLN A 321 -2.90 40.60 5.18
CA GLN A 321 -3.43 41.93 4.85
C GLN A 321 -4.60 42.32 5.76
N ILE A 322 -5.50 41.37 6.06
CA ILE A 322 -6.62 41.60 6.99
C ILE A 322 -6.09 41.92 8.40
N LEU A 323 -5.08 41.20 8.87
CA LEU A 323 -4.44 41.46 10.17
C LEU A 323 -3.71 42.82 10.22
N GLN A 324 -3.21 43.29 9.09
CA GLN A 324 -2.56 44.60 8.94
C GLN A 324 -3.54 45.76 8.77
N GLY A 325 -4.86 45.48 8.76
CA GLY A 325 -5.91 46.50 8.67
C GLY A 325 -6.27 46.93 7.24
N VAL A 326 -5.84 46.18 6.22
CA VAL A 326 -6.23 46.42 4.82
C VAL A 326 -7.67 45.95 4.60
N GLU A 327 -8.52 46.82 4.05
CA GLU A 327 -9.90 46.46 3.69
C GLU A 327 -9.92 45.62 2.40
N ILE A 328 -10.28 44.34 2.53
CA ILE A 328 -10.37 43.41 1.40
C ILE A 328 -11.83 43.27 0.96
N PRO A 329 -12.22 43.81 -0.21
CA PRO A 329 -13.55 43.62 -0.77
C PRO A 329 -13.75 42.18 -1.24
N LEU A 330 -15.00 41.73 -1.22
CA LEU A 330 -15.37 40.40 -1.72
C LEU A 330 -15.24 40.33 -3.24
N ASP A 331 -14.37 39.45 -3.74
CA ASP A 331 -14.09 39.29 -5.17
C ASP A 331 -14.58 37.95 -5.76
N GLN A 332 -15.27 37.13 -4.95
CA GLN A 332 -15.72 35.77 -5.30
C GLN A 332 -14.60 34.83 -5.79
N SER A 333 -13.34 35.16 -5.53
CA SER A 333 -12.21 34.28 -5.85
C SER A 333 -12.28 32.98 -5.05
N HIS A 334 -11.64 31.93 -5.59
CA HIS A 334 -11.57 30.63 -4.95
C HIS A 334 -10.84 30.72 -3.60
N GLU A 335 -9.80 31.54 -3.52
CA GLU A 335 -8.99 31.75 -2.33
C GLU A 335 -9.78 32.46 -1.21
N GLN A 336 -10.56 33.49 -1.53
CA GLN A 336 -11.48 34.08 -0.55
C GLN A 336 -12.55 33.09 -0.11
N GLY A 337 -13.04 32.23 -1.01
CA GLY A 337 -13.95 31.13 -0.71
C GLY A 337 -13.37 30.15 0.32
N GLU A 338 -12.17 29.62 0.08
CA GLU A 338 -11.51 28.70 1.02
C GLU A 338 -11.21 29.35 2.38
N LEU A 339 -10.85 30.64 2.39
CA LEU A 339 -10.63 31.38 3.63
C LEU A 339 -11.94 31.51 4.43
N LEU A 340 -13.08 31.75 3.78
CA LEU A 340 -14.41 31.77 4.41
C LEU A 340 -14.82 30.38 4.92
N ILE A 341 -14.60 29.31 4.16
CA ILE A 341 -14.93 27.93 4.57
C ILE A 341 -14.04 27.47 5.74
N SER A 342 -12.81 27.98 5.86
CA SER A 342 -11.96 27.73 7.02
C SER A 342 -12.58 28.20 8.34
N GLY A 343 -13.51 29.18 8.26
CA GLY A 343 -14.15 29.77 9.42
C GLY A 343 -13.29 30.77 10.18
N LEU A 344 -12.06 31.04 9.70
CA LEU A 344 -11.16 32.05 10.25
C LEU A 344 -11.68 33.47 10.04
N VAL A 345 -12.26 33.73 8.87
CA VAL A 345 -12.84 35.03 8.48
C VAL A 345 -14.34 34.93 8.24
N VAL A 346 -15.02 36.06 8.27
CA VAL A 346 -16.46 36.21 8.02
C VAL A 346 -16.72 37.37 7.08
N LYS A 347 -17.82 37.27 6.33
CA LYS A 347 -18.36 38.37 5.53
C LYS A 347 -19.07 39.38 6.43
N SER A 348 -18.61 40.63 6.42
CA SER A 348 -19.25 41.72 7.16
C SER A 348 -19.27 42.98 6.30
N GLN A 349 -20.46 43.51 6.01
CA GLN A 349 -20.65 44.74 5.23
C GLN A 349 -19.95 44.74 3.85
N GLY A 350 -19.82 43.58 3.21
CA GLY A 350 -19.16 43.45 1.90
C GLY A 350 -17.64 43.29 1.94
N LEU A 351 -17.06 43.27 3.14
CA LEU A 351 -15.62 43.08 3.40
C LEU A 351 -15.34 41.75 4.11
N LEU A 352 -14.11 41.26 4.00
CA LEU A 352 -13.59 40.17 4.82
C LEU A 352 -13.05 40.70 6.16
N LYS A 353 -13.50 40.13 7.28
CA LYS A 353 -13.01 40.44 8.63
C LYS A 353 -12.69 39.17 9.40
N VAL A 354 -11.75 39.23 10.33
CA VAL A 354 -11.45 38.12 11.25
C VAL A 354 -12.70 37.82 12.08
N LYS A 355 -13.05 36.53 12.21
CA LYS A 355 -14.36 36.15 12.76
C LYS A 355 -14.50 36.43 14.25
N ASN A 356 -13.43 36.28 15.04
CA ASN A 356 -13.44 36.59 16.47
C ASN A 356 -12.02 36.89 17.01
N PRO A 357 -11.93 37.52 18.20
CA PRO A 357 -10.64 37.84 18.84
C PRO A 357 -9.75 36.62 19.15
N ILE A 358 -10.32 35.46 19.49
CA ILE A 358 -9.52 34.24 19.77
C ILE A 358 -8.74 33.84 18.52
N TYR A 359 -9.39 33.80 17.36
CA TYR A 359 -8.71 33.45 16.11
C TYR A 359 -7.64 34.46 15.72
N GLN A 360 -7.91 35.75 15.92
CA GLN A 360 -6.93 36.80 15.67
C GLN A 360 -5.69 36.66 16.57
N ALA A 361 -5.88 36.23 17.83
CA ALA A 361 -4.78 36.03 18.77
C ALA A 361 -3.99 34.73 18.51
N VAL A 362 -4.67 33.66 18.10
CA VAL A 362 -4.08 32.34 17.79
C VAL A 362 -3.35 32.35 16.44
N PHE A 363 -4.04 32.81 15.40
CA PHE A 363 -3.50 33.01 14.05
C PHE A 363 -3.11 34.48 13.91
N ASN A 364 -2.17 34.92 14.73
CA ASN A 364 -1.69 36.30 14.72
C ASN A 364 -0.66 36.54 13.60
N LEU A 365 -0.18 37.78 13.49
CA LEU A 365 0.75 38.18 12.44
C LEU A 365 2.06 37.36 12.49
N GLU A 366 2.63 37.18 13.69
CA GLU A 366 3.85 36.40 13.92
C GLU A 366 3.69 34.94 13.46
N TRP A 367 2.55 34.32 13.77
CA TRP A 367 2.26 32.96 13.34
C TRP A 367 2.19 32.85 11.81
N VAL A 368 1.52 33.80 11.16
CA VAL A 368 1.37 33.85 9.69
C VAL A 368 2.73 34.02 9.03
N GLU A 369 3.56 34.95 9.52
CA GLU A 369 4.92 35.20 9.01
C GLU A 369 5.80 33.96 9.14
N ARG A 370 5.81 33.33 10.32
CA ARG A 370 6.56 32.09 10.55
C ARG A 370 6.16 30.98 9.56
N LYS A 371 4.86 30.85 9.23
CA LYS A 371 4.39 29.83 8.27
C LYS A 371 4.72 30.22 6.83
N LEU A 372 4.56 31.49 6.44
CA LEU A 372 4.97 31.98 5.12
C LEU A 372 6.47 31.80 4.90
N ASN A 373 7.29 32.01 5.94
CA ASN A 373 8.74 31.84 5.88
C ASN A 373 9.17 30.39 5.74
N ALA A 374 8.44 29.47 6.38
CA ALA A 374 8.66 28.04 6.21
C ALA A 374 8.25 27.53 4.82
N LEU A 375 7.24 28.17 4.20
CA LEU A 375 6.77 27.78 2.86
C LEU A 375 7.72 28.24 1.76
N ARG A 376 8.25 29.47 1.85
CA ARG A 376 9.04 30.11 0.78
C ARG A 376 10.54 29.75 0.88
N PRO A 377 11.17 29.21 -0.17
CA PRO A 377 12.61 28.94 -0.17
C PRO A 377 13.47 30.22 -0.22
N TYR A 378 12.86 31.37 -0.56
CA TYR A 378 13.52 32.68 -0.68
C TYR A 378 13.03 33.72 0.37
N SER A 379 12.40 33.27 1.45
CA SER A 379 11.78 34.13 2.49
C SER A 379 12.72 35.21 3.03
N GLN A 380 13.95 34.84 3.43
CA GLN A 380 14.91 35.77 4.01
C GLN A 380 15.30 36.92 3.05
N LEU A 381 15.45 36.60 1.77
CA LEU A 381 15.82 37.59 0.74
C LEU A 381 14.65 38.50 0.38
N LEU A 382 13.44 37.95 0.34
CA LEU A 382 12.22 38.72 0.16
C LEU A 382 12.01 39.72 1.31
N GLU A 383 12.14 39.29 2.56
CA GLU A 383 12.02 40.16 3.73
C GLU A 383 13.07 41.26 3.74
N ALA A 384 14.32 40.92 3.43
CA ALA A 384 15.40 41.90 3.34
C ALA A 384 15.18 42.92 2.21
N TRP A 385 14.61 42.50 1.08
CA TRP A 385 14.25 43.39 -0.02
C TRP A 385 13.08 44.31 0.33
N VAL A 386 12.09 43.80 1.04
CA VAL A 386 10.94 44.59 1.52
C VAL A 386 11.36 45.58 2.60
N ALA A 387 12.22 45.18 3.53
CA ALA A 387 12.77 46.05 4.57
C ALA A 387 13.65 47.17 3.99
N ALA A 388 14.19 46.98 2.77
CA ALA A 388 14.92 47.97 2.02
C ALA A 388 14.02 48.74 1.02
N ASP A 389 12.74 48.90 1.31
CA ASP A 389 11.74 49.60 0.47
C ASP A 389 11.72 49.14 -1.00
N ARG A 390 12.08 47.87 -1.26
CA ARG A 390 12.11 47.24 -2.60
C ARG A 390 13.10 47.87 -3.58
N VAL A 391 14.07 48.65 -3.10
CA VAL A 391 15.05 49.36 -3.96
C VAL A 391 16.43 48.72 -4.00
N ASP A 392 16.77 47.79 -3.11
CA ASP A 392 18.10 47.17 -3.05
C ASP A 392 18.23 45.94 -3.98
N PRO A 393 18.93 46.05 -5.13
CA PRO A 393 19.09 44.93 -6.08
C PRO A 393 20.04 43.83 -5.57
N SER A 394 20.77 44.05 -4.47
CA SER A 394 21.64 43.03 -3.88
C SER A 394 20.85 41.94 -3.11
N ARG A 395 19.56 42.18 -2.85
CA ARG A 395 18.66 41.24 -2.17
C ARG A 395 17.83 40.40 -3.14
N LEU A 396 17.93 40.65 -4.44
CA LEU A 396 17.21 39.92 -5.49
C LEU A 396 17.95 38.62 -5.87
N LEU A 397 17.19 37.61 -6.30
CA LEU A 397 17.71 36.30 -6.69
C LEU A 397 18.41 36.34 -8.05
N ARG A 398 19.42 35.47 -8.24
CA ARG A 398 20.22 35.37 -9.48
C ARG A 398 20.60 33.94 -9.79
N GLY A 399 20.87 33.64 -11.06
CA GLY A 399 21.37 32.35 -11.53
C GLY A 399 20.54 31.17 -11.03
N GLN A 400 21.19 30.21 -10.37
CA GLN A 400 20.53 28.97 -9.92
C GLN A 400 19.47 29.21 -8.85
N ALA A 401 19.70 30.14 -7.91
CA ALA A 401 18.75 30.44 -6.84
C ALA A 401 17.43 31.01 -7.39
N LEU A 402 17.49 31.81 -8.46
CA LEU A 402 16.30 32.30 -9.15
C LEU A 402 15.56 31.16 -9.87
N ARG A 403 16.28 30.25 -10.54
CA ARG A 403 15.68 29.09 -11.22
C ARG A 403 14.99 28.14 -10.25
N ASP A 404 15.60 27.87 -9.10
CA ASP A 404 15.03 27.03 -8.06
C ASP A 404 13.76 27.68 -7.46
N ALA A 405 13.77 29.00 -7.26
CA ALA A 405 12.61 29.76 -6.82
C ALA A 405 11.46 29.77 -7.86
N GLN A 406 11.79 29.92 -9.15
CA GLN A 406 10.81 29.86 -10.24
C GLN A 406 10.22 28.46 -10.42
N ALA A 407 11.03 27.41 -10.29
CA ALA A 407 10.57 26.02 -10.30
C ALA A 407 9.65 25.72 -9.11
N TRP A 408 9.98 26.21 -7.92
CA TRP A 408 9.11 26.09 -6.74
C TRP A 408 7.79 26.87 -6.91
N ALA A 409 7.83 28.03 -7.55
CA ALA A 409 6.64 28.85 -7.82
C ALA A 409 5.71 28.24 -8.88
N GLN A 410 6.22 27.35 -9.74
CA GLN A 410 5.48 26.81 -10.87
C GLN A 410 4.21 26.06 -10.41
N GLY A 411 3.06 26.50 -10.89
CA GLY A 411 1.76 25.92 -10.55
C GLY A 411 1.19 26.32 -9.18
N LYS A 412 1.87 27.18 -8.41
CA LYS A 412 1.38 27.72 -7.13
C LYS A 412 0.73 29.09 -7.30
N SER A 413 -0.26 29.43 -6.47
CA SER A 413 -0.83 30.78 -6.34
C SER A 413 -0.09 31.50 -5.22
N LEU A 414 0.72 32.50 -5.59
CA LEU A 414 1.57 33.27 -4.66
C LEU A 414 0.96 34.64 -4.32
N SER A 415 1.48 35.29 -3.28
CA SER A 415 1.08 36.66 -2.96
C SER A 415 1.56 37.65 -4.03
N ASP A 416 0.93 38.81 -4.13
CA ASP A 416 1.33 39.84 -5.11
C ASP A 416 2.77 40.31 -4.89
N LEU A 417 3.22 40.27 -3.64
CA LEU A 417 4.58 40.61 -3.24
C LEU A 417 5.61 39.59 -3.75
N ASP A 418 5.27 38.30 -3.73
CA ASP A 418 6.13 37.24 -4.27
C ASP A 418 6.33 37.41 -5.78
N TYR A 419 5.25 37.71 -6.51
CA TYR A 419 5.34 37.95 -7.96
C TYR A 419 6.20 39.16 -8.29
N GLN A 420 6.07 40.25 -7.54
CA GLN A 420 6.91 41.45 -7.72
C GLN A 420 8.40 41.15 -7.47
N PHE A 421 8.71 40.38 -6.44
CA PHE A 421 10.09 40.01 -6.11
C PHE A 421 10.73 39.09 -7.15
N LEU A 422 9.99 38.09 -7.63
CA LEU A 422 10.47 37.17 -8.68
C LEU A 422 10.67 37.89 -10.02
N ALA A 423 9.74 38.79 -10.39
CA ALA A 423 9.86 39.59 -11.60
C ALA A 423 11.06 40.54 -11.54
N ALA A 424 11.25 41.25 -10.42
CA ALA A 424 12.41 42.12 -10.22
C ALA A 424 13.74 41.34 -10.26
N SER A 425 13.76 40.13 -9.68
CA SER A 425 14.92 39.24 -9.72
C SER A 425 15.26 38.76 -11.13
N GLU A 426 14.24 38.43 -11.92
CA GLU A 426 14.42 38.02 -13.33
C GLU A 426 14.95 39.15 -14.21
N GLU A 427 14.44 40.37 -14.03
CA GLU A 427 14.95 41.53 -14.77
C GLU A 427 16.41 41.84 -14.47
N LEU A 428 16.84 41.69 -13.21
CA LEU A 428 18.22 41.90 -12.81
C LEU A 428 19.15 40.83 -13.39
N ASP A 429 18.79 39.54 -13.24
CA ASP A 429 19.58 38.42 -13.76
C ASP A 429 19.77 38.53 -15.28
N ARG A 430 18.71 38.91 -16.00
CA ARG A 430 18.77 39.16 -17.45
C ARG A 430 19.76 40.26 -17.82
N LYS A 431 19.78 41.38 -17.08
CA LYS A 431 20.73 42.48 -17.32
C LYS A 431 22.17 42.05 -17.07
N GLU A 432 22.43 41.30 -16.00
CA GLU A 432 23.77 40.82 -15.65
C GLU A 432 24.31 39.78 -16.64
N VAL A 433 23.46 38.84 -17.08
CA VAL A 433 23.82 37.87 -18.13
C VAL A 433 24.18 38.56 -19.44
N GLN A 434 23.45 39.62 -19.81
CA GLN A 434 23.71 40.37 -21.03
C GLN A 434 25.03 41.16 -20.95
N GLN A 435 25.32 41.79 -19.82
CA GLN A 435 26.61 42.46 -19.59
C GLN A 435 27.78 41.47 -19.56
N ALA A 436 27.61 40.28 -18.98
CA ALA A 436 28.63 39.23 -18.98
C ALA A 436 28.92 38.72 -20.41
N LEU A 437 27.89 38.59 -21.25
CA LEU A 437 28.04 38.21 -22.65
C LEU A 437 28.80 39.28 -23.46
N GLU A 438 28.52 40.56 -23.22
CA GLU A 438 29.24 41.68 -23.85
C GLU A 438 30.69 41.75 -23.41
N ALA A 439 30.98 41.57 -22.11
CA ALA A 439 32.34 41.52 -21.58
C ALA A 439 33.14 40.31 -22.12
N ALA A 440 32.49 39.13 -22.23
CA ALA A 440 33.09 37.95 -22.84
C ALA A 440 33.41 38.19 -24.34
N ARG A 441 32.52 38.88 -25.06
CA ARG A 441 32.72 39.24 -26.46
C ARG A 441 33.87 40.23 -26.65
N ILE A 442 34.04 41.21 -25.77
CA ILE A 442 35.18 42.13 -25.78
C ILE A 442 36.49 41.38 -25.52
N LYS A 443 36.50 40.47 -24.55
CA LYS A 443 37.68 39.64 -24.23
C LYS A 443 38.05 38.69 -25.37
N GLU A 444 37.06 38.18 -26.10
CA GLU A 444 37.28 37.36 -27.30
C GLU A 444 37.86 38.20 -28.45
N VAL A 445 37.41 39.44 -28.62
CA VAL A 445 37.97 40.38 -29.61
C VAL A 445 39.42 40.76 -29.27
N GLU A 446 39.72 41.03 -28.00
CA GLU A 446 41.09 41.29 -27.54
C GLU A 446 42.02 40.07 -27.77
N ALA A 447 41.52 38.86 -27.50
CA ALA A 447 42.26 37.63 -27.79
C ALA A 447 42.55 37.47 -29.29
N ARG A 448 41.59 37.79 -30.17
CA ARG A 448 41.78 37.77 -31.63
C ARG A 448 42.81 38.80 -32.10
N LEU A 449 42.83 40.00 -31.52
CA LEU A 449 43.83 41.03 -31.85
C LEU A 449 45.25 40.61 -31.47
N ILE A 450 45.41 39.92 -30.33
CA ILE A 450 46.69 39.35 -29.90
C ILE A 450 47.13 38.21 -30.84
N GLU A 451 46.19 37.43 -31.36
CA GLU A 451 46.43 36.32 -32.28
C GLU A 451 46.79 36.82 -33.70
N GLU A 452 46.17 37.90 -34.19
CA GLU A 452 46.58 38.60 -35.41
C GLU A 452 47.98 39.22 -35.31
N GLY A 453 48.33 39.79 -34.15
CA GLY A 453 49.69 40.31 -33.90
C GLY A 453 50.77 39.22 -33.95
N LYS A 454 50.44 37.98 -33.56
CA LYS A 454 51.35 36.82 -33.69
C LYS A 454 51.45 36.35 -35.15
N ARG A 455 50.35 36.35 -35.90
CA ARG A 455 50.32 35.98 -37.34
C ARG A 455 51.23 36.86 -38.19
N LEU A 456 51.20 38.19 -38.00
CA LEU A 456 52.03 39.12 -38.77
C LEU A 456 53.55 38.91 -38.56
N ALA A 457 53.96 38.53 -37.35
CA ALA A 457 55.36 38.21 -37.03
C ALA A 457 55.83 36.87 -37.65
N GLU A 458 54.90 35.95 -37.88
CA GLU A 458 55.15 34.63 -38.45
C GLU A 458 55.14 34.65 -40.00
N GLU A 459 54.34 35.53 -40.60
CA GLU A 459 54.31 35.79 -42.04
C GLU A 459 55.64 36.34 -42.59
N GLN A 460 56.32 37.23 -41.85
CA GLN A 460 57.66 37.71 -42.24
C GLN A 460 58.72 36.60 -42.27
N LYS A 461 58.59 35.58 -41.40
CA LYS A 461 59.46 34.40 -41.36
C LYS A 461 59.14 33.40 -42.49
N ASN A 462 57.88 33.31 -42.90
CA ASN A 462 57.40 32.37 -43.92
C ASN A 462 57.56 32.87 -45.35
N ALA A 463 57.62 34.19 -45.59
CA ALA A 463 57.87 34.79 -46.90
C ALA A 463 59.24 34.40 -47.52
N GLN A 464 60.24 34.06 -46.70
CA GLN A 464 61.55 33.58 -47.16
C GLN A 464 61.56 32.09 -47.55
N ARG A 465 60.63 31.29 -47.01
CA ARG A 465 60.53 29.84 -47.25
C ARG A 465 59.54 29.48 -48.37
N GLN A 466 58.68 30.42 -48.76
CA GLN A 466 57.63 30.23 -49.77
C GLN A 466 58.01 30.62 -51.22
N LYS A 467 59.30 30.85 -51.52
CA LYS A 467 59.77 31.00 -52.92
C LYS A 467 60.01 29.66 -53.66
N ILE A 468 59.90 28.51 -52.99
CA ILE A 468 60.23 27.19 -53.56
C ILE A 468 58.99 26.30 -53.80
N PHE A 469 57.81 26.66 -53.31
CA PHE A 469 56.65 25.75 -53.33
C PHE A 469 55.40 26.36 -53.99
N ILE A 470 55.58 27.10 -55.08
CA ILE A 470 54.50 27.36 -56.02
C ILE A 470 54.62 26.29 -57.11
N ALA A 471 53.72 25.30 -57.12
CA ALA A 471 53.06 24.78 -58.32
C ALA A 471 52.40 23.41 -58.04
N THR A 472 51.18 23.26 -58.56
CA THR A 472 50.40 22.02 -58.76
C THR A 472 49.57 21.53 -57.56
N LEU A 473 48.30 21.95 -57.47
CA LEU A 473 47.08 21.25 -57.96
C LEU A 473 46.51 20.34 -56.84
N SER A 474 45.31 20.50 -56.27
CA SER A 474 44.01 20.53 -56.95
C SER A 474 42.87 21.01 -56.03
N THR A 475 42.21 22.08 -56.44
CA THR A 475 41.16 22.87 -55.75
C THR A 475 39.76 22.22 -55.76
N ALA A 476 39.68 20.90 -55.62
CA ALA A 476 38.41 20.16 -55.59
C ALA A 476 38.17 19.38 -54.28
N LEU A 477 39.17 19.27 -53.40
CA LEU A 477 39.08 18.43 -52.19
C LEU A 477 38.52 19.17 -50.95
N PHE A 478 38.69 20.50 -50.87
CA PHE A 478 38.35 21.28 -49.67
C PHE A 478 36.85 21.53 -49.45
N ILE A 479 36.08 21.63 -50.53
CA ILE A 479 34.62 21.86 -50.44
C ILE A 479 33.90 20.56 -50.01
N ALA A 480 34.42 19.40 -50.38
CA ALA A 480 33.90 18.10 -49.95
C ALA A 480 34.18 17.81 -48.46
N THR A 481 35.35 18.20 -47.93
CA THR A 481 35.70 18.03 -46.51
C THR A 481 34.90 18.95 -45.58
N GLY A 482 34.58 20.18 -46.02
CA GLY A 482 33.77 21.12 -45.22
C GLY A 482 32.32 20.66 -45.04
N LEU A 483 31.68 20.19 -46.12
CA LEU A 483 30.34 19.60 -46.07
C LEU A 483 30.30 18.28 -45.30
N GLY A 484 31.37 17.47 -45.41
CA GLY A 484 31.53 16.24 -44.63
C GLY A 484 31.61 16.49 -43.13
N ILE A 485 32.27 17.56 -42.68
CA ILE A 485 32.34 17.94 -41.27
C ILE A 485 30.97 18.39 -40.75
N THR A 486 30.25 19.25 -41.48
CA THR A 486 28.90 19.68 -41.06
C THR A 486 27.89 18.52 -41.04
N ALA A 487 27.97 17.63 -42.03
CA ALA A 487 27.17 16.41 -42.06
C ALA A 487 27.54 15.46 -40.91
N PHE A 488 28.82 15.34 -40.57
CA PHE A 488 29.29 14.54 -39.42
C PHE A 488 28.83 15.11 -38.07
N TRP A 489 28.81 16.43 -37.92
CA TRP A 489 28.28 17.10 -36.72
C TRP A 489 26.75 16.94 -36.60
N GLN A 490 26.01 17.10 -37.70
CA GLN A 490 24.57 16.82 -37.72
C GLN A 490 24.27 15.34 -37.45
N TYR A 491 25.06 14.43 -38.02
CA TYR A 491 24.99 13.01 -37.74
C TYR A 491 25.26 12.70 -36.26
N ARG A 492 26.31 13.28 -35.66
CA ARG A 492 26.57 13.12 -34.21
C ARG A 492 25.45 13.65 -33.34
N LYS A 493 24.86 14.79 -33.68
CA LYS A 493 23.71 15.36 -32.95
C LYS A 493 22.47 14.49 -33.08
N ALA A 494 22.22 13.94 -34.26
CA ALA A 494 21.13 12.99 -34.51
C ALA A 494 21.33 11.68 -33.71
N VAL A 495 22.54 11.11 -33.73
CA VAL A 495 22.89 9.91 -32.96
C VAL A 495 22.76 10.16 -31.44
N GLN A 496 23.16 11.33 -30.95
CA GLN A 496 22.95 11.68 -29.53
C GLN A 496 21.46 11.81 -29.18
N SER A 497 20.65 12.44 -30.03
CA SER A 497 19.21 12.54 -29.81
C SER A 497 18.51 11.18 -29.85
N GLU A 498 18.97 10.27 -30.70
CA GLU A 498 18.47 8.90 -30.78
C GLU A 498 18.84 8.10 -29.53
N ASN A 499 20.08 8.22 -29.03
CA ASN A 499 20.50 7.58 -27.78
C ASN A 499 19.69 8.08 -26.58
N ILE A 500 19.42 9.38 -26.47
CA ILE A 500 18.56 9.94 -25.41
C ILE A 500 17.13 9.39 -25.50
N ALA A 501 16.55 9.31 -26.70
CA ALA A 501 15.21 8.74 -26.89
C ALA A 501 15.13 7.26 -26.47
N ARG A 502 16.16 6.47 -26.82
CA ARG A 502 16.24 5.06 -26.41
C ARG A 502 16.46 4.90 -24.90
N ILE A 503 17.23 5.79 -24.25
CA ILE A 503 17.38 5.80 -22.78
C ILE A 503 16.04 6.13 -22.09
N ASN A 504 15.31 7.14 -22.57
CA ASN A 504 13.98 7.47 -22.05
C ASN A 504 13.00 6.31 -22.22
N GLU A 505 13.10 5.57 -23.33
CA GLU A 505 12.32 4.36 -23.54
C GLU A 505 12.66 3.27 -22.50
N ILE A 506 13.96 3.02 -22.24
CA ILE A 506 14.40 2.07 -21.21
C ILE A 506 13.87 2.46 -19.82
N GLN A 507 13.95 3.75 -19.46
CA GLN A 507 13.40 4.26 -18.21
C GLN A 507 11.88 4.08 -18.13
N ALA A 508 11.17 4.36 -19.23
CA ALA A 508 9.72 4.14 -19.29
C ALA A 508 9.34 2.66 -19.11
N LEU A 509 10.10 1.74 -19.71
CA LEU A 509 9.91 0.29 -19.52
C LEU A 509 10.19 -0.12 -18.06
N ALA A 510 11.24 0.42 -17.44
CA ALA A 510 11.55 0.18 -16.03
C ALA A 510 10.43 0.69 -15.11
N SER A 511 9.97 1.93 -15.28
CA SER A 511 8.85 2.48 -14.51
C SER A 511 7.53 1.75 -14.77
N SER A 512 7.29 1.30 -16.00
CA SER A 512 6.13 0.46 -16.33
C SER A 512 6.17 -0.86 -15.57
N SER A 513 7.33 -1.53 -15.53
CA SER A 513 7.53 -2.73 -14.74
C SER A 513 7.27 -2.50 -13.25
N GLU A 514 7.76 -1.40 -12.67
CA GLU A 514 7.47 -1.04 -11.27
C GLU A 514 5.97 -0.85 -11.00
N GLY A 515 5.27 -0.12 -11.88
CA GLY A 515 3.82 0.09 -11.77
C GLY A 515 3.02 -1.21 -11.89
N LEU A 516 3.40 -2.09 -12.82
CA LEU A 516 2.81 -3.42 -12.99
C LEU A 516 3.08 -4.30 -11.76
N PHE A 517 4.29 -4.23 -11.19
CA PHE A 517 4.66 -4.94 -9.98
C PHE A 517 3.83 -4.46 -8.78
N ALA A 518 3.67 -3.14 -8.60
CA ALA A 518 2.82 -2.57 -7.55
C ALA A 518 1.34 -2.99 -7.70
N SER A 519 0.89 -3.20 -8.94
CA SER A 519 -0.48 -3.63 -9.26
C SER A 519 -0.68 -5.16 -9.19
N ASN A 520 0.25 -5.92 -8.59
CA ASN A 520 0.26 -7.39 -8.54
C ASN A 520 0.24 -8.10 -9.91
N ARG A 521 0.62 -7.40 -10.99
CA ARG A 521 0.79 -7.99 -12.33
C ARG A 521 2.23 -8.47 -12.53
N ARG A 522 2.63 -9.45 -11.70
CA ARG A 522 4.03 -9.91 -11.56
C ARG A 522 4.65 -10.40 -12.88
N LEU A 523 3.91 -11.18 -13.68
CA LEU A 523 4.40 -11.69 -14.97
C LEU A 523 4.63 -10.56 -15.98
N ASP A 524 3.70 -9.61 -16.07
CA ASP A 524 3.79 -8.47 -16.99
C ASP A 524 4.97 -7.57 -16.60
N ALA A 525 5.15 -7.33 -15.29
CA ALA A 525 6.31 -6.60 -14.76
C ALA A 525 7.64 -7.25 -15.15
N LEU A 526 7.73 -8.59 -15.06
CA LEU A 526 8.93 -9.34 -15.43
C LEU A 526 9.26 -9.20 -16.92
N ILE A 527 8.25 -9.27 -17.79
CA ILE A 527 8.44 -9.10 -19.24
C ILE A 527 8.96 -7.69 -19.55
N GLU A 528 8.35 -6.66 -18.98
CA GLU A 528 8.79 -5.26 -19.19
C GLU A 528 10.20 -5.01 -18.65
N ALA A 529 10.55 -5.60 -17.50
CA ALA A 529 11.91 -5.47 -16.97
C ALA A 529 12.97 -6.16 -17.85
N LEU A 530 12.65 -7.36 -18.39
CA LEU A 530 13.55 -8.05 -19.31
C LEU A 530 13.68 -7.31 -20.64
N ARG A 531 12.61 -6.65 -21.11
CA ARG A 531 12.66 -5.74 -22.28
C ARG A 531 13.58 -4.56 -22.02
N ALA A 532 13.42 -3.89 -20.87
CA ALA A 532 14.29 -2.79 -20.46
C ALA A 532 15.76 -3.20 -20.46
N ARG A 533 16.09 -4.36 -19.86
CA ARG A 533 17.47 -4.89 -19.84
C ARG A 533 17.98 -5.24 -21.24
N LYS A 534 17.19 -5.92 -22.08
CA LYS A 534 17.62 -6.27 -23.44
C LYS A 534 17.94 -5.02 -24.27
N LYS A 535 17.10 -3.99 -24.19
CA LYS A 535 17.34 -2.69 -24.86
C LYS A 535 18.54 -1.94 -24.28
N MET A 536 18.76 -2.02 -22.98
CA MET A 536 19.95 -1.45 -22.34
C MET A 536 21.23 -2.12 -22.85
N LEU A 537 21.25 -3.45 -22.97
CA LEU A 537 22.41 -4.20 -23.48
C LEU A 537 22.72 -3.90 -24.96
N SER A 538 21.71 -3.59 -25.78
CA SER A 538 21.91 -3.27 -27.20
C SER A 538 22.46 -1.85 -27.44
N LEU A 539 22.31 -0.94 -26.48
CA LEU A 539 22.79 0.45 -26.53
C LEU A 539 24.28 0.61 -26.14
N GLY A 540 24.81 -0.28 -25.28
CA GLY A 540 26.19 -0.20 -24.79
C GLY A 540 26.35 0.69 -23.56
N GLU A 541 26.76 1.96 -23.75
CA GLU A 541 26.94 2.92 -22.65
C GLU A 541 25.64 3.63 -22.27
N VAL A 542 25.19 3.42 -21.04
CA VAL A 542 24.04 4.05 -20.40
C VAL A 542 24.51 4.66 -19.08
N ASP A 543 23.87 5.74 -18.62
CA ASP A 543 24.18 6.38 -17.35
C ASP A 543 24.00 5.41 -16.15
N ALA A 544 24.78 5.63 -15.10
CA ALA A 544 24.84 4.73 -13.95
C ALA A 544 23.48 4.61 -13.22
N ASP A 545 22.70 5.69 -13.19
CA ASP A 545 21.41 5.73 -12.51
C ASP A 545 20.37 4.90 -13.26
N THR A 546 20.22 5.09 -14.58
CA THR A 546 19.34 4.25 -15.40
C THR A 546 19.74 2.78 -15.33
N LYS A 547 21.04 2.48 -15.39
CA LYS A 547 21.53 1.11 -15.26
C LYS A 547 21.12 0.51 -13.90
N SER A 548 21.37 1.22 -12.81
CA SER A 548 20.99 0.75 -11.46
C SER A 548 19.49 0.56 -11.32
N GLN A 549 18.68 1.44 -11.91
CA GLN A 549 17.21 1.33 -11.88
C GLN A 549 16.75 0.07 -12.63
N VAL A 550 17.18 -0.12 -13.86
CA VAL A 550 16.80 -1.29 -14.69
C VAL A 550 17.19 -2.60 -14.00
N GLU A 551 18.39 -2.66 -13.44
CA GLU A 551 18.86 -3.84 -12.72
C GLU A 551 18.02 -4.13 -11.46
N LEU A 552 17.70 -3.11 -10.66
CA LEU A 552 16.88 -3.24 -9.46
C LEU A 552 15.45 -3.70 -9.79
N VAL A 553 14.83 -3.06 -10.78
CA VAL A 553 13.47 -3.38 -11.24
C VAL A 553 13.39 -4.81 -11.76
N LEU A 554 14.40 -5.23 -12.52
CA LEU A 554 14.47 -6.60 -13.03
C LEU A 554 14.64 -7.62 -11.91
N GLN A 555 15.52 -7.36 -10.95
CA GLN A 555 15.67 -8.24 -9.79
C GLN A 555 14.37 -8.35 -9.00
N GLN A 556 13.71 -7.23 -8.74
CA GLN A 556 12.43 -7.20 -8.06
C GLN A 556 11.36 -8.00 -8.81
N ALA A 557 11.28 -7.83 -10.13
CA ALA A 557 10.31 -8.53 -10.97
C ALA A 557 10.56 -10.04 -11.03
N ILE A 558 11.83 -10.49 -11.12
CA ILE A 558 12.19 -11.91 -11.12
C ILE A 558 11.88 -12.55 -9.76
N LEU A 559 12.26 -11.90 -8.67
CA LEU A 559 12.09 -12.44 -7.32
C LEU A 559 10.62 -12.49 -6.89
N GLY A 560 9.81 -11.53 -7.33
CA GLY A 560 8.36 -11.52 -7.08
C GLY A 560 7.53 -12.27 -8.12
N ALA A 561 8.15 -12.91 -9.12
CA ALA A 561 7.42 -13.69 -10.11
C ALA A 561 6.90 -15.00 -9.49
N ASP A 562 5.58 -15.12 -9.42
CA ASP A 562 4.89 -16.33 -8.97
C ASP A 562 4.08 -17.00 -10.09
N GLU A 563 3.54 -16.18 -11.00
CA GLU A 563 2.88 -16.59 -12.23
C GLU A 563 3.95 -16.79 -13.30
N TYR A 564 3.92 -17.91 -14.02
CA TYR A 564 4.87 -18.17 -15.13
C TYR A 564 4.19 -18.32 -16.48
N ASN A 565 2.89 -18.62 -16.49
CA ASN A 565 2.13 -18.74 -17.71
C ASN A 565 0.66 -18.33 -17.48
N ARG A 566 0.06 -17.76 -18.53
CA ARG A 566 -1.33 -17.31 -18.56
C ARG A 566 -1.98 -17.81 -19.83
N LEU A 567 -3.11 -18.49 -19.69
CA LEU A 567 -3.94 -18.91 -20.80
C LEU A 567 -5.06 -17.88 -20.94
N SER A 568 -4.89 -16.98 -21.91
CA SER A 568 -5.85 -15.94 -22.26
C SER A 568 -6.36 -16.19 -23.68
N LYS A 569 -7.64 -16.53 -23.76
CA LYS A 569 -8.47 -16.30 -24.95
C LYS A 569 -9.75 -15.61 -24.49
N PRO A 570 -10.45 -14.86 -25.36
CA PRO A 570 -11.70 -14.18 -25.04
C PRO A 570 -12.89 -15.06 -24.57
N ALA A 571 -12.67 -16.32 -24.16
CA ALA A 571 -13.73 -17.28 -23.85
C ALA A 571 -13.41 -18.33 -22.77
N SER A 572 -12.32 -18.22 -21.98
CA SER A 572 -12.13 -19.08 -20.79
C SER A 572 -12.98 -18.59 -19.61
N GLY A 573 -13.70 -19.47 -18.91
CA GLY A 573 -14.57 -19.15 -17.76
C GLY A 573 -15.42 -20.38 -17.41
N LEU A 574 -16.06 -20.62 -16.27
CA LEU A 574 -16.39 -19.85 -15.08
C LEU A 574 -16.27 -20.73 -13.81
N TYR A 575 -15.99 -22.04 -13.94
CA TYR A 575 -16.29 -22.98 -12.85
C TYR A 575 -15.33 -24.16 -12.64
N GLY A 576 -14.61 -24.67 -13.66
CA GLY A 576 -13.88 -25.93 -13.49
C GLY A 576 -12.64 -26.10 -14.35
N ILE A 577 -11.57 -26.58 -13.72
CA ILE A 577 -10.28 -26.88 -14.34
C ILE A 577 -9.84 -28.31 -14.04
N ALA A 578 -9.17 -28.96 -15.00
CA ALA A 578 -8.63 -30.31 -14.84
C ALA A 578 -7.27 -30.47 -15.55
N PHE A 579 -6.31 -31.12 -14.91
CA PHE A 579 -5.05 -31.57 -15.50
C PHE A 579 -5.23 -32.97 -16.07
N SER A 580 -4.58 -33.23 -17.21
CA SER A 580 -4.43 -34.60 -17.66
C SER A 580 -3.52 -35.39 -16.71
N PRO A 581 -3.69 -36.72 -16.57
CA PRO A 581 -2.88 -37.54 -15.66
C PRO A 581 -1.37 -37.51 -15.92
N ASP A 582 -0.94 -37.19 -17.15
CA ASP A 582 0.46 -36.99 -17.53
C ASP A 582 0.99 -35.57 -17.25
N GLY A 583 0.11 -34.65 -16.82
CA GLY A 583 0.41 -33.25 -16.52
C GLY A 583 0.73 -32.37 -17.74
N LYS A 584 0.55 -32.88 -18.96
CA LYS A 584 0.91 -32.17 -20.20
C LYS A 584 -0.23 -31.35 -20.79
N LYS A 585 -1.47 -31.63 -20.41
CA LYS A 585 -2.67 -30.96 -20.92
C LYS A 585 -3.52 -30.39 -19.78
N ILE A 586 -4.24 -29.33 -20.08
CA ILE A 586 -5.18 -28.67 -19.17
C ILE A 586 -6.51 -28.54 -19.88
N ALA A 587 -7.57 -29.06 -19.29
CA ALA A 587 -8.94 -28.79 -19.71
C ALA A 587 -9.52 -27.71 -18.79
N ALA A 588 -10.09 -26.66 -19.38
CA ALA A 588 -10.76 -25.61 -18.63
C ALA A 588 -12.11 -25.33 -19.26
N THR A 589 -13.12 -25.02 -18.44
CA THR A 589 -14.42 -24.61 -18.96
C THR A 589 -14.31 -23.25 -19.65
N GLY A 590 -15.19 -23.00 -20.64
CA GLY A 590 -15.32 -21.73 -21.35
C GLY A 590 -16.68 -21.05 -21.12
N ILE A 591 -16.71 -19.72 -21.26
CA ILE A 591 -17.94 -18.90 -21.18
C ILE A 591 -18.89 -19.21 -22.34
N ASP A 592 -18.35 -19.70 -23.46
CA ASP A 592 -19.07 -20.06 -24.68
C ASP A 592 -19.69 -21.46 -24.64
N ASN A 593 -19.96 -22.00 -23.45
CA ASN A 593 -20.49 -23.35 -23.20
C ASN A 593 -19.54 -24.48 -23.67
N THR A 594 -18.26 -24.18 -23.90
CA THR A 594 -17.27 -25.16 -24.35
C THR A 594 -16.38 -25.65 -23.22
N VAL A 595 -15.64 -26.72 -23.50
CA VAL A 595 -14.44 -27.08 -22.74
C VAL A 595 -13.24 -26.86 -23.66
N ASN A 596 -12.24 -26.13 -23.19
CA ASN A 596 -11.03 -25.80 -23.93
C ASN A 596 -9.87 -26.66 -23.43
N LEU A 597 -9.23 -27.39 -24.35
CA LEU A 597 -8.07 -28.23 -24.08
C LEU A 597 -6.80 -27.54 -24.55
N TRP A 598 -5.88 -27.32 -23.61
CA TRP A 598 -4.61 -26.65 -23.81
C TRP A 598 -3.46 -27.61 -23.54
N THR A 599 -2.30 -27.35 -24.15
CA THR A 599 -1.03 -27.85 -23.61
C THR A 599 -0.64 -27.04 -22.38
N ARG A 600 0.21 -27.60 -21.52
CA ARG A 600 0.77 -26.89 -20.35
C ARG A 600 1.51 -25.61 -20.75
N GLU A 601 2.08 -25.58 -21.95
CA GLU A 601 2.80 -24.43 -22.51
C GLU A 601 1.84 -23.37 -23.06
N GLY A 602 0.53 -23.64 -23.10
CA GLY A 602 -0.50 -22.66 -23.48
C GLY A 602 -0.92 -22.68 -24.94
N LYS A 603 -0.58 -23.74 -25.68
CA LYS A 603 -1.13 -23.97 -27.03
C LYS A 603 -2.52 -24.57 -26.93
N LEU A 604 -3.53 -23.93 -27.51
CA LEU A 604 -4.88 -24.51 -27.62
C LEU A 604 -4.85 -25.71 -28.58
N LEU A 605 -5.21 -26.89 -28.09
CA LEU A 605 -5.29 -28.13 -28.86
C LEU A 605 -6.68 -28.35 -29.45
N LYS A 606 -7.73 -28.18 -28.64
CA LYS A 606 -9.11 -28.48 -29.04
C LYS A 606 -10.12 -27.67 -28.25
N MET A 607 -11.26 -27.38 -28.88
CA MET A 607 -12.47 -26.84 -28.23
C MET A 607 -13.60 -27.87 -28.37
N PHE A 608 -14.17 -28.32 -27.27
CA PHE A 608 -15.29 -29.26 -27.24
C PHE A 608 -16.61 -28.47 -27.30
N LYS A 609 -17.24 -28.47 -28.48
CA LYS A 609 -18.50 -27.77 -28.74
C LYS A 609 -19.66 -28.76 -28.71
N GLY A 610 -20.69 -28.49 -27.91
CA GLY A 610 -21.91 -29.30 -27.89
C GLY A 610 -22.72 -29.29 -26.58
N ASN A 611 -22.29 -28.55 -25.55
CA ASN A 611 -23.18 -28.18 -24.44
C ASN A 611 -24.07 -27.00 -24.87
N GLN A 612 -25.30 -26.97 -24.35
CA GLN A 612 -26.28 -25.92 -24.68
C GLN A 612 -26.31 -24.80 -23.64
N ALA A 613 -25.58 -24.95 -22.53
CA ALA A 613 -25.43 -23.96 -21.48
C ALA A 613 -24.05 -24.10 -20.79
N SER A 614 -23.78 -23.22 -19.82
CA SER A 614 -22.49 -23.14 -19.12
C SER A 614 -22.05 -24.51 -18.57
N VAL A 615 -20.74 -24.76 -18.60
CA VAL A 615 -20.14 -25.99 -18.08
C VAL A 615 -19.65 -25.74 -16.66
N SER A 616 -20.21 -26.47 -15.71
CA SER A 616 -19.97 -26.30 -14.27
C SER A 616 -18.79 -27.10 -13.75
N GLY A 617 -18.43 -28.21 -14.41
CA GLY A 617 -17.30 -29.03 -14.00
C GLY A 617 -16.72 -29.83 -15.16
N VAL A 618 -15.42 -30.10 -15.08
CA VAL A 618 -14.66 -30.88 -16.06
C VAL A 618 -13.70 -31.81 -15.33
N VAL A 619 -13.59 -33.07 -15.77
CA VAL A 619 -12.70 -34.07 -15.18
C VAL A 619 -12.11 -34.96 -16.27
N PHE A 620 -10.81 -35.28 -16.16
CA PHE A 620 -10.17 -36.27 -17.02
C PHE A 620 -10.40 -37.69 -16.53
N SER A 621 -10.52 -38.64 -17.46
CA SER A 621 -10.26 -40.03 -17.12
C SER A 621 -8.80 -40.21 -16.72
N ARG A 622 -8.54 -41.17 -15.84
CA ARG A 622 -7.25 -41.55 -15.29
C ARG A 622 -6.28 -42.11 -16.34
N ASP A 623 -6.80 -42.69 -17.43
CA ASP A 623 -6.03 -43.05 -18.62
C ASP A 623 -5.67 -41.84 -19.52
N GLY A 624 -6.23 -40.67 -19.22
CA GLY A 624 -6.03 -39.41 -19.94
C GLY A 624 -6.64 -39.38 -21.35
N GLN A 625 -7.46 -40.36 -21.74
CA GLN A 625 -8.03 -40.46 -23.10
C GLN A 625 -9.39 -39.77 -23.24
N LEU A 626 -10.09 -39.56 -22.13
CA LEU A 626 -11.46 -39.06 -22.09
C LEU A 626 -11.58 -37.84 -21.17
N ILE A 627 -12.59 -37.02 -21.44
CA ILE A 627 -13.00 -35.88 -20.61
C ILE A 627 -14.49 -36.01 -20.33
N ALA A 628 -14.89 -35.88 -19.07
CA ALA A 628 -16.27 -35.70 -18.67
C ALA A 628 -16.56 -34.21 -18.40
N SER A 629 -17.75 -33.75 -18.78
CA SER A 629 -18.21 -32.39 -18.52
C SER A 629 -19.64 -32.38 -18.00
N GLY A 630 -19.90 -31.65 -16.91
CA GLY A 630 -21.24 -31.38 -16.38
C GLY A 630 -21.70 -29.98 -16.79
N SER A 631 -22.96 -29.83 -17.19
CA SER A 631 -23.48 -28.55 -17.68
C SER A 631 -24.78 -28.13 -16.98
N SER A 632 -25.01 -26.81 -16.96
CA SER A 632 -26.29 -26.19 -16.61
C SER A 632 -27.43 -26.59 -17.57
N ASP A 633 -27.12 -27.22 -18.71
CA ASP A 633 -28.13 -27.81 -19.60
C ASP A 633 -28.75 -29.11 -19.06
N ARG A 634 -28.39 -29.50 -17.81
CA ARG A 634 -28.88 -30.66 -17.07
C ARG A 634 -28.33 -31.99 -17.61
N THR A 635 -27.31 -31.94 -18.47
CA THR A 635 -26.66 -33.12 -19.03
C THR A 635 -25.21 -33.23 -18.58
N LEU A 636 -24.77 -34.49 -18.46
CA LEU A 636 -23.36 -34.82 -18.39
C LEU A 636 -22.94 -35.37 -19.75
N LYS A 637 -21.75 -35.03 -20.22
CA LYS A 637 -21.21 -35.50 -21.51
C LYS A 637 -19.83 -36.10 -21.33
N LEU A 638 -19.54 -37.13 -22.12
CA LEU A 638 -18.25 -37.80 -22.15
C LEU A 638 -17.64 -37.69 -23.56
N TRP A 639 -16.41 -37.23 -23.62
CA TRP A 639 -15.71 -36.86 -24.86
C TRP A 639 -14.39 -37.61 -24.99
N ARG A 640 -13.97 -37.91 -26.22
CA ARG A 640 -12.58 -38.27 -26.53
C ARG A 640 -11.77 -37.00 -26.80
N LEU A 641 -10.47 -37.01 -26.53
CA LEU A 641 -9.59 -35.84 -26.72
C LEU A 641 -9.59 -35.23 -28.14
N ASP A 642 -9.98 -35.98 -29.18
CA ASP A 642 -10.07 -35.50 -30.57
C ASP A 642 -11.29 -34.57 -30.81
N GLY A 643 -12.21 -34.48 -29.86
CA GLY A 643 -13.46 -33.72 -29.94
C GLY A 643 -14.71 -34.59 -30.08
N THR A 644 -14.57 -35.90 -30.25
CA THR A 644 -15.70 -36.80 -30.49
C THR A 644 -16.53 -36.98 -29.23
N LEU A 645 -17.83 -36.70 -29.30
CA LEU A 645 -18.80 -36.97 -28.24
C LEU A 645 -19.12 -38.48 -28.21
N ILE A 646 -18.90 -39.12 -27.07
CA ILE A 646 -19.15 -40.56 -26.87
C ILE A 646 -20.56 -40.78 -26.33
N HIS A 647 -20.91 -40.12 -25.23
CA HIS A 647 -22.22 -40.26 -24.58
C HIS A 647 -22.74 -38.93 -24.04
N THR A 648 -24.07 -38.79 -24.03
CA THR A 648 -24.80 -37.74 -23.30
C THR A 648 -25.72 -38.40 -22.29
N PHE A 649 -25.50 -38.12 -21.01
CA PHE A 649 -26.24 -38.66 -19.88
C PHE A 649 -27.35 -37.68 -19.52
N LYS A 650 -28.61 -38.13 -19.68
CA LYS A 650 -29.81 -37.33 -19.39
C LYS A 650 -30.54 -37.94 -18.20
N GLY A 651 -30.94 -37.11 -17.24
CA GLY A 651 -31.76 -37.58 -16.12
C GLY A 651 -31.92 -36.61 -14.95
N HIS A 652 -31.06 -35.60 -14.83
CA HIS A 652 -31.23 -34.52 -13.85
C HIS A 652 -32.36 -33.56 -14.27
N GLN A 653 -33.05 -32.99 -13.28
CA GLN A 653 -34.17 -32.06 -13.49
C GLN A 653 -33.76 -30.59 -13.34
N ALA A 654 -32.56 -30.34 -12.78
CA ALA A 654 -31.96 -29.02 -12.62
C ALA A 654 -30.49 -29.05 -13.04
N ILE A 655 -29.79 -27.93 -12.85
CA ILE A 655 -28.39 -27.77 -13.26
C ILE A 655 -27.48 -28.73 -12.48
N ILE A 656 -26.47 -29.26 -13.17
CA ILE A 656 -25.41 -30.03 -12.54
C ILE A 656 -24.39 -29.03 -11.98
N ASN A 657 -24.04 -29.14 -10.70
CA ASN A 657 -23.09 -28.22 -10.05
C ASN A 657 -21.66 -28.76 -10.07
N ASN A 658 -21.48 -30.07 -9.94
CA ASN A 658 -20.16 -30.69 -9.90
C ASN A 658 -20.23 -32.16 -10.34
N ILE A 659 -19.09 -32.68 -10.78
CA ILE A 659 -18.95 -34.04 -11.29
C ILE A 659 -17.64 -34.64 -10.80
N ASP A 660 -17.61 -35.97 -10.61
CA ASP A 660 -16.38 -36.69 -10.31
C ASP A 660 -16.40 -38.08 -10.96
N ILE A 661 -15.21 -38.61 -11.24
CA ILE A 661 -15.03 -39.96 -11.79
C ILE A 661 -14.38 -40.84 -10.72
N SER A 662 -14.96 -42.02 -10.50
CA SER A 662 -14.44 -42.93 -9.48
C SER A 662 -13.01 -43.37 -9.81
N PRO A 663 -12.12 -43.52 -8.82
CA PRO A 663 -10.75 -43.95 -9.07
C PRO A 663 -10.60 -45.26 -9.85
N ASN A 664 -11.54 -46.19 -9.70
CA ASN A 664 -11.59 -47.45 -10.46
C ASN A 664 -12.14 -47.33 -11.89
N GLU A 665 -12.52 -46.12 -12.32
CA GLU A 665 -13.00 -45.78 -13.66
C GLU A 665 -14.34 -46.42 -14.07
N GLN A 666 -15.06 -47.03 -13.13
CA GLN A 666 -16.33 -47.70 -13.40
C GLN A 666 -17.53 -46.77 -13.29
N PHE A 667 -17.44 -45.73 -12.47
CA PHE A 667 -18.56 -44.88 -12.08
C PHE A 667 -18.29 -43.40 -12.34
N LEU A 668 -19.33 -42.67 -12.72
CA LEU A 668 -19.35 -41.21 -12.72
C LEU A 668 -20.41 -40.75 -11.73
N ALA A 669 -20.09 -39.76 -10.90
CA ALA A 669 -21.04 -39.09 -10.02
C ALA A 669 -21.33 -37.70 -10.57
N SER A 670 -22.60 -37.32 -10.52
CA SER A 670 -23.04 -35.95 -10.80
C SER A 670 -23.96 -35.48 -9.68
N VAL A 671 -23.72 -34.26 -9.18
CA VAL A 671 -24.55 -33.61 -8.16
C VAL A 671 -25.30 -32.44 -8.78
N SER A 672 -26.58 -32.29 -8.44
CA SER A 672 -27.50 -31.34 -9.06
C SER A 672 -28.32 -30.54 -8.05
N GLU A 673 -28.77 -29.36 -8.46
CA GLU A 673 -29.72 -28.53 -7.70
C GLU A 673 -31.11 -29.18 -7.54
N ASP A 674 -31.39 -30.27 -8.26
CA ASP A 674 -32.62 -31.06 -8.06
C ASP A 674 -32.64 -31.83 -6.73
N GLY A 675 -31.57 -31.71 -5.93
CA GLY A 675 -31.43 -32.35 -4.64
C GLY A 675 -30.96 -33.80 -4.74
N THR A 676 -30.42 -34.22 -5.89
CA THR A 676 -29.99 -35.61 -6.12
C THR A 676 -28.52 -35.73 -6.52
N ILE A 677 -27.93 -36.88 -6.19
CA ILE A 677 -26.71 -37.40 -6.82
C ILE A 677 -27.12 -38.54 -7.74
N LYS A 678 -26.59 -38.54 -8.95
CA LYS A 678 -26.74 -39.67 -9.86
C LYS A 678 -25.41 -40.36 -10.08
N LEU A 679 -25.46 -41.69 -10.00
CA LEU A 679 -24.34 -42.57 -10.28
C LEU A 679 -24.56 -43.24 -11.62
N TRP A 680 -23.61 -43.05 -12.52
CA TRP A 680 -23.65 -43.54 -13.89
C TRP A 680 -22.52 -44.52 -14.12
N ARG A 681 -22.73 -45.49 -14.99
CA ARG A 681 -21.63 -46.25 -15.59
C ARG A 681 -21.19 -45.53 -16.87
N ARG A 682 -19.94 -45.71 -17.29
CA ARG A 682 -19.37 -45.11 -18.52
C ARG A 682 -20.18 -45.35 -19.80
N ASP A 683 -20.96 -46.42 -19.88
CA ASP A 683 -21.80 -46.78 -21.04
C ASP A 683 -23.11 -45.98 -21.15
N GLY A 684 -23.37 -45.04 -20.24
CA GLY A 684 -24.61 -44.27 -20.21
C GLY A 684 -25.64 -44.76 -19.21
N THR A 685 -25.46 -45.94 -18.61
CA THR A 685 -26.48 -46.52 -17.72
C THR A 685 -26.53 -45.80 -16.37
N LEU A 686 -27.74 -45.36 -15.98
CA LEU A 686 -28.01 -44.82 -14.64
C LEU A 686 -28.10 -45.97 -13.65
N LEU A 687 -27.17 -46.04 -12.70
CA LEU A 687 -27.11 -47.09 -11.69
C LEU A 687 -27.96 -46.76 -10.46
N LYS A 688 -27.87 -45.51 -9.98
CA LYS A 688 -28.56 -45.10 -8.77
C LYS A 688 -28.84 -43.60 -8.73
N THR A 689 -29.90 -43.23 -8.02
CA THR A 689 -30.23 -41.84 -7.66
C THR A 689 -30.30 -41.75 -6.13
N LEU A 690 -29.48 -40.89 -5.54
CA LEU A 690 -29.42 -40.65 -4.10
C LEU A 690 -30.10 -39.31 -3.79
N ASN A 691 -31.07 -39.30 -2.89
CA ASN A 691 -31.81 -38.09 -2.52
C ASN A 691 -31.17 -37.42 -1.31
N LEU A 692 -30.75 -36.17 -1.45
CA LEU A 692 -30.05 -35.40 -0.41
C LEU A 692 -30.95 -34.41 0.35
N GLY A 693 -32.19 -34.21 -0.13
CA GLY A 693 -33.12 -33.17 0.34
C GLY A 693 -33.03 -31.88 -0.49
N ARG A 694 -33.95 -30.92 -0.28
CA ARG A 694 -34.05 -29.63 -1.01
C ARG A 694 -32.94 -28.61 -0.65
N ALA A 695 -31.70 -29.06 -0.44
CA ALA A 695 -30.54 -28.19 -0.23
C ALA A 695 -29.75 -28.07 -1.54
N LEU A 696 -29.19 -26.88 -1.82
CA LEU A 696 -28.26 -26.68 -2.92
C LEU A 696 -26.98 -27.49 -2.64
N ASN A 697 -26.67 -28.50 -3.45
CA ASN A 697 -25.49 -29.36 -3.25
C ASN A 697 -24.42 -28.95 -4.27
N TRP A 698 -23.20 -28.70 -3.81
CA TRP A 698 -22.18 -28.01 -4.61
C TRP A 698 -20.97 -28.85 -4.96
N ALA A 699 -20.53 -29.76 -4.08
CA ALA A 699 -19.32 -30.56 -4.30
C ALA A 699 -19.59 -32.05 -4.10
N VAL A 700 -18.99 -32.88 -4.96
CA VAL A 700 -19.04 -34.35 -4.86
C VAL A 700 -17.67 -34.94 -5.16
N VAL A 701 -17.19 -35.86 -4.31
CA VAL A 701 -15.90 -36.55 -4.53
C VAL A 701 -15.98 -38.01 -4.08
N PHE A 702 -15.42 -38.92 -4.89
CA PHE A 702 -15.23 -40.32 -4.51
C PHE A 702 -14.05 -40.50 -3.56
N THR A 703 -14.20 -41.40 -2.60
CA THR A 703 -13.06 -41.89 -1.83
C THR A 703 -12.14 -42.73 -2.69
N ARG A 704 -10.87 -42.84 -2.30
CA ARG A 704 -9.83 -43.48 -3.11
C ARG A 704 -10.12 -44.95 -3.43
N ASP A 705 -10.78 -45.67 -2.52
CA ASP A 705 -11.21 -47.05 -2.68
C ASP A 705 -12.43 -47.21 -3.62
N SER A 706 -12.99 -46.10 -4.13
CA SER A 706 -14.21 -46.05 -4.95
C SER A 706 -15.45 -46.63 -4.26
N ARG A 707 -15.46 -46.74 -2.92
CA ARG A 707 -16.59 -47.33 -2.15
C ARG A 707 -17.51 -46.30 -1.54
N LYS A 708 -17.01 -45.08 -1.29
CA LYS A 708 -17.77 -44.00 -0.65
C LYS A 708 -17.73 -42.72 -1.49
N ILE A 709 -18.69 -41.85 -1.23
CA ILE A 709 -18.86 -40.54 -1.85
C ILE A 709 -19.02 -39.52 -0.74
N LEU A 710 -18.23 -38.45 -0.80
CA LEU A 710 -18.35 -37.28 0.06
C LEU A 710 -19.12 -36.19 -0.67
N VAL A 711 -19.99 -35.51 0.06
CA VAL A 711 -20.90 -34.52 -0.53
C VAL A 711 -20.99 -33.31 0.37
N GLY A 712 -20.69 -32.15 -0.21
CA GLY A 712 -20.81 -30.85 0.43
C GLY A 712 -22.19 -30.25 0.19
N LYS A 713 -22.93 -30.00 1.26
CA LYS A 713 -24.28 -29.42 1.20
C LYS A 713 -24.24 -27.90 1.39
N GLY A 714 -25.25 -27.24 0.84
CA GLY A 714 -25.42 -25.78 0.91
C GLY A 714 -25.79 -25.25 2.29
N ASN A 715 -26.21 -26.11 3.20
CA ASN A 715 -26.42 -25.77 4.61
C ASN A 715 -25.15 -25.92 5.47
N GLY A 716 -24.02 -26.32 4.88
CA GLY A 716 -22.74 -26.52 5.57
C GLY A 716 -22.48 -27.92 6.10
N ASP A 717 -23.38 -28.87 5.82
CA ASP A 717 -23.17 -30.27 6.19
C ASP A 717 -22.27 -31.00 5.20
N LEU A 718 -21.35 -31.81 5.73
CA LEU A 718 -20.61 -32.81 4.98
C LEU A 718 -21.29 -34.17 5.17
N THR A 719 -21.76 -34.79 4.08
CA THR A 719 -22.38 -36.13 4.14
C THR A 719 -21.52 -37.18 3.47
N VAL A 720 -21.53 -38.39 4.04
CA VAL A 720 -20.78 -39.55 3.56
C VAL A 720 -21.79 -40.61 3.14
N TRP A 721 -21.66 -41.07 1.90
CA TRP A 721 -22.51 -42.09 1.30
C TRP A 721 -21.68 -43.27 0.86
N GLN A 722 -22.23 -44.47 0.93
CA GLN A 722 -21.70 -45.63 0.25
C GLN A 722 -22.23 -45.65 -1.19
N VAL A 723 -21.45 -46.19 -2.13
CA VAL A 723 -21.81 -46.23 -3.56
C VAL A 723 -23.08 -47.04 -3.82
N ASP A 724 -23.44 -47.97 -2.93
CA ASP A 724 -24.72 -48.69 -2.95
C ASP A 724 -25.93 -47.82 -2.52
N GLY A 725 -25.70 -46.60 -2.06
CA GLY A 725 -26.71 -45.61 -1.69
C GLY A 725 -27.08 -45.56 -0.21
N GLN A 726 -26.38 -46.30 0.66
CA GLN A 726 -26.55 -46.12 2.10
C GLN A 726 -25.85 -44.83 2.59
N GLN A 727 -26.57 -43.97 3.31
CA GLN A 727 -25.97 -42.82 4.00
C GLN A 727 -25.26 -43.29 5.27
N LEU A 728 -23.97 -43.02 5.38
CA LEU A 728 -23.13 -43.45 6.51
C LEU A 728 -23.04 -42.40 7.61
N ALA A 729 -22.97 -41.11 7.24
CA ALA A 729 -22.83 -40.02 8.21
C ALA A 729 -23.28 -38.66 7.64
N THR A 730 -23.71 -37.76 8.53
CA THR A 730 -23.88 -36.33 8.29
C THR A 730 -23.17 -35.57 9.38
N ILE A 731 -22.31 -34.63 9.00
CA ILE A 731 -21.49 -33.86 9.94
C ILE A 731 -21.75 -32.37 9.70
N PRO A 732 -22.16 -31.60 10.72
CA PRO A 732 -22.22 -30.14 10.62
C PRO A 732 -20.78 -29.62 10.53
N ALA A 733 -20.32 -29.40 9.31
CA ALA A 733 -18.92 -29.17 9.03
C ALA A 733 -18.58 -27.68 9.06
N HIS A 734 -19.42 -26.86 8.42
CA HIS A 734 -19.22 -25.43 8.25
C HIS A 734 -20.47 -24.63 8.62
N ALA A 735 -20.30 -23.33 8.87
CA ALA A 735 -21.43 -22.41 9.11
C ALA A 735 -22.08 -21.92 7.80
N GLY A 736 -21.42 -22.15 6.67
CA GLY A 736 -21.86 -21.79 5.32
C GLY A 736 -21.75 -22.98 4.36
N ALA A 737 -22.18 -22.77 3.11
CA ALA A 737 -22.22 -23.81 2.07
C ALA A 737 -20.81 -24.35 1.78
N ILE A 738 -20.68 -25.68 1.66
CA ILE A 738 -19.43 -26.33 1.24
C ILE A 738 -19.37 -26.33 -0.28
N LEU A 739 -18.45 -25.55 -0.86
CA LEU A 739 -18.33 -25.36 -2.30
C LEU A 739 -17.29 -26.27 -2.96
N GLY A 740 -16.27 -26.68 -2.22
CA GLY A 740 -15.19 -27.53 -2.73
C GLY A 740 -14.78 -28.60 -1.73
N ILE A 741 -14.45 -29.79 -2.23
CA ILE A 741 -13.95 -30.92 -1.44
C ILE A 741 -12.74 -31.50 -2.16
N ALA A 742 -11.68 -31.82 -1.41
CA ALA A 742 -10.54 -32.56 -1.92
C ALA A 742 -10.11 -33.66 -0.96
N ILE A 743 -9.55 -34.75 -1.49
CA ILE A 743 -9.01 -35.85 -0.70
C ILE A 743 -7.56 -36.08 -1.13
N THR A 744 -6.69 -36.25 -0.14
CA THR A 744 -5.30 -36.68 -0.34
C THR A 744 -5.22 -37.99 -1.14
N ARG A 745 -4.13 -38.18 -1.88
CA ARG A 745 -3.90 -39.40 -2.70
C ARG A 745 -3.94 -40.70 -1.87
N GLN A 746 -3.52 -40.64 -0.60
CA GLN A 746 -3.53 -41.76 0.34
C GLN A 746 -4.93 -42.03 0.92
N GLY A 747 -5.87 -41.08 0.80
CA GLY A 747 -7.23 -41.20 1.31
C GLY A 747 -7.36 -40.97 2.82
N ASP A 748 -6.31 -40.47 3.48
CA ASP A 748 -6.25 -40.29 4.92
C ASP A 748 -6.85 -38.96 5.37
N THR A 749 -6.66 -37.90 4.57
CA THR A 749 -7.12 -36.53 4.88
C THR A 749 -8.06 -35.97 3.82
N ILE A 750 -9.12 -35.30 4.27
CA ILE A 750 -10.11 -34.55 3.47
C ILE A 750 -9.95 -33.06 3.75
N ALA A 751 -10.11 -32.22 2.73
CA ALA A 751 -10.27 -30.78 2.85
C ALA A 751 -11.67 -30.37 2.38
N SER A 752 -12.32 -29.45 3.09
CA SER A 752 -13.57 -28.82 2.69
C SER A 752 -13.44 -27.30 2.68
N ALA A 753 -13.87 -26.66 1.60
CA ALA A 753 -13.90 -25.23 1.38
C ALA A 753 -15.33 -24.68 1.49
N SER A 754 -15.50 -23.50 2.07
CA SER A 754 -16.83 -22.98 2.44
C SER A 754 -17.02 -21.48 2.19
N THR A 755 -18.29 -21.09 2.07
CA THR A 755 -18.73 -19.69 2.07
C THR A 755 -18.50 -18.96 3.38
N ASP A 756 -18.18 -19.68 4.47
CA ASP A 756 -17.76 -19.06 5.73
C ASP A 756 -16.32 -18.52 5.73
N GLY A 757 -15.62 -18.65 4.60
CA GLY A 757 -14.26 -18.17 4.40
C GLY A 757 -13.16 -19.04 5.02
N THR A 758 -13.53 -20.25 5.49
CA THR A 758 -12.59 -21.19 6.09
C THR A 758 -12.41 -22.46 5.27
N ILE A 759 -11.28 -23.12 5.48
CA ILE A 759 -11.04 -24.48 5.00
C ILE A 759 -10.92 -25.37 6.23
N LYS A 760 -11.62 -26.50 6.24
CA LYS A 760 -11.50 -27.49 7.33
C LYS A 760 -10.84 -28.75 6.82
N LEU A 761 -9.94 -29.28 7.64
CA LEU A 761 -9.24 -30.54 7.36
C LEU A 761 -9.78 -31.62 8.28
N TRP A 762 -10.04 -32.79 7.70
CA TRP A 762 -10.68 -33.92 8.38
C TRP A 762 -9.89 -35.19 8.16
N LYS A 763 -9.94 -36.11 9.13
CA LYS A 763 -9.41 -37.46 9.01
C LYS A 763 -10.53 -38.46 9.19
N PHE A 764 -10.50 -39.56 8.45
CA PHE A 764 -11.43 -40.65 8.71
C PHE A 764 -11.11 -41.36 10.03
N SER A 765 -12.10 -41.41 10.93
CA SER A 765 -12.13 -42.31 12.08
C SER A 765 -13.22 -43.35 11.83
N GLY A 766 -12.84 -44.50 11.28
CA GLY A 766 -13.79 -45.49 10.76
C GLY A 766 -14.54 -44.96 9.53
N ASN A 767 -15.87 -44.86 9.62
CA ASN A 767 -16.73 -44.34 8.55
C ASN A 767 -17.03 -42.84 8.66
N ILE A 768 -16.55 -42.17 9.71
CA ILE A 768 -16.94 -40.79 10.04
C ILE A 768 -15.70 -39.88 9.94
N PRO A 769 -15.77 -38.80 9.14
CA PRO A 769 -14.78 -37.72 9.18
C PRO A 769 -14.76 -36.99 10.52
N VAL A 770 -13.57 -36.84 11.11
CA VAL A 770 -13.33 -36.09 12.35
C VAL A 770 -12.45 -34.89 12.04
N LEU A 771 -12.81 -33.72 12.56
CA LEU A 771 -12.09 -32.47 12.33
C LEU A 771 -10.66 -32.55 12.92
N LEU A 772 -9.65 -32.27 12.11
CA LEU A 772 -8.26 -32.09 12.55
C LEU A 772 -8.00 -30.63 12.91
N THR A 773 -8.28 -29.73 11.98
CA THR A 773 -7.97 -28.29 12.14
C THR A 773 -8.82 -27.43 11.20
N THR A 774 -8.84 -26.13 11.46
CA THR A 774 -9.48 -25.11 10.61
C THR A 774 -8.44 -24.11 10.14
N LEU A 775 -8.28 -23.98 8.83
CA LEU A 775 -7.44 -22.96 8.20
C LEU A 775 -8.26 -21.68 8.04
N LYS A 776 -7.74 -20.60 8.62
CA LYS A 776 -8.26 -19.24 8.47
C LYS A 776 -7.18 -18.38 7.84
N GLY A 777 -7.53 -17.61 6.81
CA GLY A 777 -6.57 -16.73 6.14
C GLY A 777 -7.07 -16.10 4.85
N HIS A 778 -8.13 -16.61 4.25
CA HIS A 778 -8.86 -15.92 3.19
C HIS A 778 -9.80 -14.86 3.78
N ASN A 779 -9.99 -13.76 3.05
CA ASN A 779 -10.85 -12.64 3.45
C ASN A 779 -12.24 -12.68 2.80
N GLY A 780 -12.60 -13.81 2.19
CA GLY A 780 -13.85 -14.00 1.46
C GLY A 780 -14.20 -15.48 1.32
N ILE A 781 -15.18 -15.79 0.48
CA ILE A 781 -15.66 -17.15 0.22
C ILE A 781 -14.52 -18.01 -0.35
N VAL A 782 -14.36 -19.26 0.12
CA VAL A 782 -13.40 -20.22 -0.47
C VAL A 782 -14.16 -21.14 -1.40
N PHE A 783 -13.86 -21.09 -2.70
CA PHE A 783 -14.55 -21.87 -3.73
C PHE A 783 -13.94 -23.25 -3.94
N GLY A 784 -12.62 -23.32 -4.08
CA GLY A 784 -11.90 -24.54 -4.48
C GLY A 784 -10.74 -24.86 -3.55
N VAL A 785 -10.45 -26.15 -3.42
CA VAL A 785 -9.29 -26.70 -2.70
C VAL A 785 -8.72 -27.89 -3.45
N ALA A 786 -7.40 -28.05 -3.45
CA ALA A 786 -6.74 -29.21 -4.04
C ALA A 786 -5.50 -29.62 -3.25
N PHE A 787 -5.30 -30.91 -3.03
CA PHE A 787 -4.05 -31.43 -2.46
C PHE A 787 -3.00 -31.64 -3.55
N SER A 788 -1.75 -31.37 -3.19
CA SER A 788 -0.59 -31.83 -3.95
C SER A 788 -0.54 -33.37 -4.05
N PRO A 789 0.10 -33.92 -5.10
CA PRO A 789 0.14 -35.37 -5.32
C PRO A 789 0.80 -36.18 -4.21
N ASP A 790 1.74 -35.58 -3.47
CA ASP A 790 2.41 -36.19 -2.31
C ASP A 790 1.61 -36.03 -0.99
N GLY A 791 0.54 -35.22 -1.01
CA GLY A 791 -0.31 -34.92 0.14
C GLY A 791 0.33 -34.02 1.19
N THR A 792 1.46 -33.38 0.88
CA THR A 792 2.17 -32.51 1.82
C THR A 792 1.73 -31.05 1.73
N GLN A 793 1.18 -30.64 0.59
CA GLN A 793 0.65 -29.30 0.33
C GLN A 793 -0.83 -29.31 -0.03
N LEU A 794 -1.50 -28.20 0.24
CA LEU A 794 -2.89 -27.90 -0.11
C LEU A 794 -2.96 -26.51 -0.74
N ALA A 795 -3.60 -26.37 -1.90
CA ALA A 795 -3.92 -25.10 -2.51
C ALA A 795 -5.38 -24.77 -2.25
N SER A 796 -5.70 -23.49 -2.06
CA SER A 796 -7.06 -22.99 -1.90
C SER A 796 -7.27 -21.70 -2.66
N VAL A 797 -8.50 -21.45 -3.10
CA VAL A 797 -8.86 -20.27 -3.89
C VAL A 797 -10.13 -19.61 -3.41
N SER A 798 -10.19 -18.28 -3.53
CA SER A 798 -11.23 -17.48 -2.89
C SER A 798 -11.71 -16.30 -3.74
N ASP A 799 -12.85 -15.73 -3.35
CA ASP A 799 -13.35 -14.44 -3.87
C ASP A 799 -12.38 -13.29 -3.61
N ASP A 800 -11.52 -13.42 -2.59
CA ASP A 800 -10.46 -12.43 -2.27
C ASP A 800 -9.37 -12.31 -3.34
N LYS A 801 -9.53 -13.02 -4.47
CA LYS A 801 -8.69 -13.00 -5.67
C LYS A 801 -7.29 -13.61 -5.44
N THR A 802 -7.12 -14.38 -4.37
CA THR A 802 -5.85 -15.03 -4.05
C THR A 802 -5.94 -16.55 -4.12
N VAL A 803 -4.82 -17.16 -4.53
CA VAL A 803 -4.56 -18.58 -4.32
C VAL A 803 -3.65 -18.69 -3.10
N LYS A 804 -4.01 -19.50 -2.10
CA LYS A 804 -3.16 -19.75 -0.92
C LYS A 804 -2.63 -21.17 -0.94
N LEU A 805 -1.33 -21.31 -0.68
CA LEU A 805 -0.64 -22.58 -0.59
C LEU A 805 -0.32 -22.86 0.87
N TRP A 806 -0.81 -23.98 1.39
CA TRP A 806 -0.65 -24.43 2.76
C TRP A 806 0.24 -25.68 2.78
N GLN A 807 1.10 -25.79 3.77
CA GLN A 807 2.03 -26.89 3.95
C GLN A 807 1.71 -27.67 5.23
N ARG A 808 1.73 -29.00 5.13
CA ARG A 808 1.66 -29.94 6.25
C ARG A 808 2.96 -29.87 7.05
N VAL A 809 2.84 -29.71 8.36
CA VAL A 809 3.98 -29.76 9.28
C VAL A 809 4.00 -31.11 9.98
N GLY A 810 5.06 -31.89 9.77
CA GLY A 810 5.18 -33.25 10.29
C GLY A 810 4.38 -34.29 9.48
N LYS A 811 3.88 -35.33 10.16
CA LYS A 811 3.14 -36.44 9.52
C LYS A 811 1.64 -36.18 9.37
N THR A 812 1.09 -35.22 10.09
CA THR A 812 -0.35 -34.93 10.19
C THR A 812 -0.65 -33.47 9.86
N TRP A 813 -1.90 -33.17 9.52
CA TRP A 813 -2.37 -31.83 9.18
C TRP A 813 -2.87 -31.04 10.41
N ASP A 814 -2.32 -31.30 11.60
CA ASP A 814 -2.84 -30.72 12.85
C ASP A 814 -2.50 -29.23 12.98
N ASN A 815 -1.34 -28.80 12.47
CA ASN A 815 -0.88 -27.41 12.50
C ASN A 815 -0.26 -26.95 11.16
N PRO A 816 -1.08 -26.76 10.12
CA PRO A 816 -0.61 -26.40 8.80
C PRO A 816 -0.15 -24.95 8.75
N GLN A 817 0.83 -24.65 7.91
CA GLN A 817 1.36 -23.29 7.76
C GLN A 817 1.02 -22.73 6.38
N LEU A 818 0.66 -21.46 6.33
CA LEU A 818 0.54 -20.74 5.06
C LEU A 818 1.94 -20.55 4.48
N LEU A 819 2.23 -21.23 3.37
CA LEU A 819 3.51 -21.17 2.68
C LEU A 819 3.59 -19.94 1.77
N ARG A 820 2.53 -19.66 1.01
CA ARG A 820 2.48 -18.55 0.05
C ARG A 820 1.05 -18.09 -0.22
N SER A 821 0.91 -16.82 -0.59
CA SER A 821 -0.33 -16.24 -1.10
C SER A 821 -0.03 -15.66 -2.47
N PHE A 822 -0.59 -16.26 -3.51
CA PHE A 822 -0.47 -15.82 -4.89
C PHE A 822 -1.56 -14.78 -5.18
N ALA A 823 -1.16 -13.59 -5.61
CA ALA A 823 -2.07 -12.54 -6.06
C ALA A 823 -1.80 -12.27 -7.55
N GLY A 824 -2.87 -12.12 -8.33
CA GLY A 824 -2.75 -11.79 -9.74
C GLY A 824 -4.07 -11.73 -10.47
N HIS A 825 -5.03 -12.60 -10.13
CA HIS A 825 -6.36 -12.56 -10.72
C HIS A 825 -7.08 -11.24 -10.40
N SER A 826 -7.79 -10.68 -11.38
CA SER A 826 -8.55 -9.42 -11.18
C SER A 826 -9.97 -9.63 -10.67
N ALA A 827 -10.43 -10.88 -10.64
CA ALA A 827 -11.76 -11.30 -10.20
C ALA A 827 -11.70 -12.57 -9.33
N MET A 828 -12.86 -13.02 -8.83
CA MET A 828 -12.97 -14.21 -7.99
C MET A 828 -12.45 -15.47 -8.68
N ILE A 829 -11.79 -16.33 -7.92
CA ILE A 829 -11.18 -17.56 -8.39
C ILE A 829 -12.08 -18.74 -7.98
N MET A 830 -12.43 -19.57 -8.95
CA MET A 830 -13.51 -20.55 -8.81
C MET A 830 -12.98 -21.94 -8.56
N ASP A 831 -11.85 -22.29 -9.17
CA ASP A 831 -11.30 -23.63 -9.06
C ASP A 831 -9.76 -23.63 -9.09
N VAL A 832 -9.18 -24.68 -8.52
CA VAL A 832 -7.74 -24.85 -8.36
C VAL A 832 -7.33 -26.31 -8.42
N GLU A 833 -6.22 -26.60 -9.07
CA GLU A 833 -5.70 -27.96 -9.13
C GLU A 833 -4.16 -27.99 -9.19
N PHE A 834 -3.57 -29.04 -8.64
CA PHE A 834 -2.16 -29.34 -8.83
C PHE A 834 -1.93 -30.16 -10.09
N SER A 835 -0.83 -29.89 -10.77
CA SER A 835 -0.29 -30.82 -11.74
C SER A 835 0.07 -32.16 -11.07
N PRO A 836 -0.03 -33.30 -11.78
CA PRO A 836 0.31 -34.62 -11.23
C PRO A 836 1.75 -34.77 -10.72
N ASP A 837 2.68 -33.92 -11.19
CA ASP A 837 4.07 -33.85 -10.74
C ASP A 837 4.27 -32.95 -9.50
N GLY A 838 3.22 -32.22 -9.06
CA GLY A 838 3.23 -31.30 -7.93
C GLY A 838 3.97 -29.98 -8.18
N LYS A 839 4.53 -29.78 -9.38
CA LYS A 839 5.38 -28.63 -9.71
C LYS A 839 4.61 -27.41 -10.21
N THR A 840 3.31 -27.52 -10.42
CA THR A 840 2.47 -26.43 -10.92
C THR A 840 1.10 -26.46 -10.26
N ILE A 841 0.58 -25.27 -9.99
CA ILE A 841 -0.82 -25.06 -9.61
C ILE A 841 -1.48 -24.34 -10.77
N ALA A 842 -2.66 -24.78 -11.17
CA ALA A 842 -3.51 -24.04 -12.10
C ALA A 842 -4.71 -23.48 -11.35
N SER A 843 -5.04 -22.21 -11.62
CA SER A 843 -6.25 -21.58 -11.08
C SER A 843 -7.06 -20.94 -12.20
N GLN A 844 -8.39 -21.01 -12.08
CA GLN A 844 -9.31 -20.42 -13.02
C GLN A 844 -10.19 -19.37 -12.33
N ALA A 845 -10.37 -18.22 -12.96
CA ALA A 845 -11.11 -17.10 -12.40
C ALA A 845 -12.08 -16.44 -13.39
N TRP A 846 -12.93 -15.56 -12.85
CA TRP A 846 -13.88 -14.73 -13.60
C TRP A 846 -13.23 -13.60 -14.40
N ASP A 847 -11.90 -13.46 -14.35
CA ASP A 847 -11.14 -12.56 -15.21
C ASP A 847 -10.86 -13.18 -16.60
N ASN A 848 -11.52 -14.31 -16.87
CA ASN A 848 -11.42 -15.11 -18.08
C ASN A 848 -10.03 -15.69 -18.31
N THR A 849 -9.24 -15.86 -17.26
CA THR A 849 -7.90 -16.42 -17.36
C THR A 849 -7.75 -17.72 -16.59
N VAL A 850 -6.92 -18.61 -17.13
CA VAL A 850 -6.31 -19.68 -16.35
C VAL A 850 -4.86 -19.30 -16.12
N ARG A 851 -4.44 -19.28 -14.86
CA ARG A 851 -3.06 -18.94 -14.47
C ARG A 851 -2.33 -20.15 -13.95
N LEU A 852 -1.08 -20.28 -14.35
CA LEU A 852 -0.17 -21.32 -13.90
C LEU A 852 0.88 -20.73 -12.96
N TRP A 853 0.96 -21.31 -11.77
CA TRP A 853 1.83 -20.90 -10.69
C TRP A 853 2.90 -21.97 -10.45
N LYS A 854 4.14 -21.56 -10.20
CA LYS A 854 5.19 -22.47 -9.71
C LYS A 854 5.24 -22.38 -8.18
N PRO A 855 5.13 -23.50 -7.44
CA PRO A 855 5.31 -23.51 -5.99
C PRO A 855 6.74 -23.11 -5.58
N ASP A 856 7.74 -23.40 -6.42
CA ASP A 856 9.17 -23.20 -6.16
C ASP A 856 9.67 -21.88 -6.76
N ASN A 857 10.10 -20.91 -5.93
CA ASN A 857 10.66 -19.60 -6.34
C ASN A 857 12.08 -19.43 -5.74
N PRO A 858 13.02 -18.71 -6.38
CA PRO A 858 14.36 -18.42 -5.85
C PRO A 858 14.41 -17.72 -4.48
N LEU A 859 13.39 -16.95 -4.09
CA LEU A 859 13.17 -16.56 -2.69
C LEU A 859 12.78 -17.81 -1.90
N LEU A 860 13.70 -18.29 -1.06
CA LEU A 860 13.55 -19.58 -0.35
C LEU A 860 12.29 -19.58 0.52
N LYS A 861 12.06 -18.53 1.32
CA LYS A 861 10.83 -18.35 2.12
C LYS A 861 10.75 -16.97 2.79
N SER A 862 9.53 -16.46 2.97
CA SER A 862 9.19 -15.42 3.98
C SER A 862 8.71 -16.14 5.25
N LEU A 863 9.47 -16.02 6.33
CA LEU A 863 9.12 -16.59 7.64
C LEU A 863 8.22 -15.61 8.39
N ASN A 864 6.92 -15.83 8.27
CA ASN A 864 5.91 -15.02 8.94
C ASN A 864 5.44 -15.76 10.20
N GLY A 865 5.50 -15.09 11.35
CA GLY A 865 5.09 -15.71 12.61
C GLY A 865 5.24 -14.83 13.84
N HIS A 866 6.03 -13.76 13.76
CA HIS A 866 6.06 -12.72 14.77
C HIS A 866 4.87 -11.77 14.61
N GLN A 867 4.35 -11.27 15.73
CA GLN A 867 3.20 -10.34 15.75
C GLN A 867 3.64 -8.86 15.75
N ALA A 868 4.93 -8.60 15.91
CA ALA A 868 5.53 -7.27 15.95
C ALA A 868 6.94 -7.27 15.33
N LEU A 869 7.64 -6.14 15.41
CA LEU A 869 8.97 -5.92 14.83
C LEU A 869 9.97 -7.00 15.26
N ILE A 870 10.78 -7.47 14.31
CA ILE A 870 11.86 -8.43 14.55
C ILE A 870 13.19 -7.67 14.57
N PHE A 871 13.90 -7.75 15.68
CA PHE A 871 15.12 -6.98 15.90
C PHE A 871 16.40 -7.82 15.81
N GLY A 872 16.29 -9.10 16.17
CA GLY A 872 17.42 -10.00 16.28
C GLY A 872 17.21 -11.31 15.54
N ILE A 873 18.23 -11.76 14.81
CA ILE A 873 18.32 -13.09 14.21
C ILE A 873 19.71 -13.70 14.44
N ALA A 874 19.78 -15.02 14.54
CA ALA A 874 21.06 -15.75 14.61
C ALA A 874 20.91 -17.16 14.04
N PHE A 875 21.84 -17.58 13.18
CA PHE A 875 21.92 -18.96 12.72
C PHE A 875 22.53 -19.86 13.78
N SER A 876 22.09 -21.13 13.83
CA SER A 876 22.79 -22.17 14.57
C SER A 876 24.13 -22.49 13.90
N PRO A 877 25.16 -22.93 14.67
CA PRO A 877 26.48 -23.26 14.12
C PRO A 877 26.47 -24.33 13.01
N ASP A 878 25.49 -25.24 13.03
CA ASP A 878 25.31 -26.29 12.03
C ASP A 878 24.55 -25.83 10.76
N SER A 879 24.15 -24.55 10.69
CA SER A 879 23.35 -23.95 9.62
C SER A 879 21.96 -24.57 9.40
N GLN A 880 21.49 -25.44 10.30
CA GLN A 880 20.19 -26.11 10.17
C GLN A 880 19.04 -25.33 10.82
N MET A 881 19.33 -24.31 11.64
CA MET A 881 18.33 -23.54 12.36
C MET A 881 18.62 -22.05 12.33
N LEU A 882 17.56 -21.27 12.55
CA LEU A 882 17.64 -19.83 12.83
C LEU A 882 16.82 -19.52 14.07
N ALA A 883 17.34 -18.66 14.93
CA ALA A 883 16.59 -18.02 15.97
C ALA A 883 16.18 -16.62 15.52
N SER A 884 14.95 -16.22 15.81
CA SER A 884 14.49 -14.84 15.68
C SER A 884 13.84 -14.36 16.96
N VAL A 885 14.01 -13.08 17.26
CA VAL A 885 13.45 -12.41 18.43
C VAL A 885 12.84 -11.06 18.07
N GLY A 886 11.73 -10.71 18.73
CA GLY A 886 10.99 -9.51 18.40
C GLY A 886 10.32 -8.81 19.59
N MET A 887 9.66 -7.70 19.29
CA MET A 887 8.92 -6.89 20.27
C MET A 887 7.68 -7.60 20.82
N ASP A 888 7.23 -8.65 20.14
CA ASP A 888 6.14 -9.52 20.58
C ASP A 888 6.52 -10.42 21.77
N LYS A 889 7.73 -10.23 22.31
CA LYS A 889 8.29 -10.93 23.46
C LYS A 889 8.50 -12.42 23.20
N THR A 890 8.60 -12.83 21.94
CA THR A 890 8.80 -14.24 21.59
C THR A 890 10.21 -14.50 21.08
N VAL A 891 10.71 -15.68 21.42
CA VAL A 891 11.78 -16.33 20.69
C VAL A 891 11.14 -17.37 19.77
N LYS A 892 11.59 -17.44 18.52
CA LYS A 892 11.20 -18.49 17.57
C LYS A 892 12.44 -19.17 17.03
N LEU A 893 12.43 -20.49 17.04
CA LEU A 893 13.43 -21.33 16.39
C LEU A 893 12.82 -21.92 15.13
N TRP A 894 13.48 -21.68 14.01
CA TRP A 894 13.09 -22.11 12.68
C TRP A 894 14.02 -23.23 12.23
N GLU A 895 13.46 -24.28 11.64
CA GLU A 895 14.24 -25.26 10.87
C GLU A 895 14.51 -24.69 9.47
N ILE A 896 15.77 -24.76 9.05
CA ILE A 896 16.24 -24.24 7.76
C ILE A 896 17.15 -25.28 7.11
N GLY A 897 16.57 -26.45 6.78
CA GLY A 897 17.24 -27.55 6.09
C GLY A 897 17.16 -27.45 4.55
N ASP A 898 17.77 -28.42 3.85
CA ASP A 898 17.84 -28.41 2.38
C ASP A 898 16.46 -28.66 1.72
N ARG A 899 15.92 -27.58 1.12
CA ARG A 899 14.75 -27.43 0.22
C ARG A 899 13.38 -28.04 0.56
N ALA A 900 13.23 -28.99 1.49
CA ALA A 900 11.93 -29.62 1.78
C ALA A 900 11.25 -29.18 3.11
N THR A 901 12.02 -28.68 4.09
CA THR A 901 11.51 -28.33 5.44
C THR A 901 11.76 -26.87 5.85
N LEU A 902 12.13 -26.01 4.91
CA LEU A 902 12.46 -24.60 5.18
C LEU A 902 11.31 -23.89 5.90
N GLY A 903 11.59 -23.25 7.04
CA GLY A 903 10.71 -22.32 7.73
C GLY A 903 9.61 -22.92 8.59
N VAL A 904 9.85 -24.11 9.15
CA VAL A 904 9.01 -24.66 10.23
C VAL A 904 9.44 -24.05 11.54
N ILE A 905 8.50 -23.49 12.32
CA ILE A 905 8.76 -23.14 13.72
C ILE A 905 8.91 -24.46 14.49
N LEU A 906 10.13 -24.84 14.84
CA LEU A 906 10.41 -25.98 15.70
C LEU A 906 9.88 -25.73 17.11
N ARG A 907 10.14 -24.51 17.60
CA ARG A 907 9.83 -24.09 18.96
C ARG A 907 9.56 -22.60 19.00
N SER A 908 8.65 -22.20 19.88
CA SER A 908 8.46 -20.80 20.26
C SER A 908 8.10 -20.71 21.73
N TRP A 909 8.68 -19.73 22.41
CA TRP A 909 8.37 -19.43 23.81
C TRP A 909 8.34 -17.92 24.01
N LYS A 910 7.66 -17.49 25.09
CA LYS A 910 7.49 -16.08 25.44
C LYS A 910 8.38 -15.70 26.63
N THR A 911 8.81 -14.46 26.64
CA THR A 911 9.50 -13.78 27.74
C THR A 911 8.64 -12.63 28.27
N ASP A 912 9.02 -12.06 29.42
CA ASP A 912 8.21 -11.01 30.06
C ASP A 912 8.29 -9.65 29.34
N GLN A 913 9.38 -9.43 28.61
CA GLN A 913 9.72 -8.15 27.96
C GLN A 913 10.07 -8.34 26.48
N GLY A 914 10.05 -7.24 25.72
CA GLY A 914 10.42 -7.21 24.31
C GLY A 914 11.90 -7.53 24.12
N LEU A 915 12.21 -8.32 23.10
CA LEU A 915 13.55 -8.82 22.84
C LEU A 915 14.23 -8.05 21.71
N MET A 916 15.54 -7.85 21.84
CA MET A 916 16.32 -7.02 20.92
C MET A 916 17.44 -7.80 20.23
N GLY A 917 18.12 -8.69 20.97
CA GLY A 917 19.29 -9.42 20.49
C GLY A 917 19.21 -10.89 20.82
N VAL A 918 19.83 -11.71 19.98
CA VAL A 918 19.90 -13.16 20.13
C VAL A 918 21.25 -13.68 19.63
N SER A 919 21.82 -14.68 20.30
CA SER A 919 23.03 -15.38 19.86
C SER A 919 22.97 -16.84 20.25
N PHE A 920 23.38 -17.72 19.33
CA PHE A 920 23.70 -19.10 19.67
C PHE A 920 25.06 -19.20 20.33
N SER A 921 25.21 -20.18 21.22
CA SER A 921 26.51 -20.65 21.68
C SER A 921 27.19 -21.48 20.58
N PRO A 922 28.54 -21.55 20.57
CA PRO A 922 29.29 -22.26 19.52
C PRO A 922 28.98 -23.77 19.41
N ASP A 923 28.53 -24.39 20.49
CA ASP A 923 28.10 -25.79 20.49
C ASP A 923 26.64 -26.00 20.02
N GLY A 924 25.92 -24.90 19.76
CA GLY A 924 24.51 -24.89 19.34
C GLY A 924 23.50 -25.31 20.42
N LYS A 925 23.94 -25.58 21.66
CA LYS A 925 23.07 -26.12 22.72
C LYS A 925 22.35 -25.04 23.52
N ARG A 926 22.97 -23.87 23.63
CA ARG A 926 22.46 -22.72 24.39
C ARG A 926 22.16 -21.54 23.48
N LEU A 927 21.16 -20.76 23.88
CA LEU A 927 20.75 -19.50 23.27
C LEU A 927 20.78 -18.40 24.32
N ALA A 928 21.42 -17.28 24.01
CA ALA A 928 21.36 -16.07 24.81
C ALA A 928 20.42 -15.07 24.13
N VAL A 929 19.55 -14.44 24.92
CA VAL A 929 18.62 -13.39 24.45
C VAL A 929 18.72 -12.17 25.36
N ALA A 930 18.56 -10.98 24.79
CA ALA A 930 18.55 -9.72 25.52
C ALA A 930 17.25 -8.95 25.32
N ASN A 931 16.83 -8.24 26.36
CA ASN A 931 15.61 -7.45 26.36
C ASN A 931 15.85 -5.93 26.43
N THR A 932 14.76 -5.18 26.32
CA THR A 932 14.74 -3.72 26.36
C THR A 932 15.21 -3.11 27.69
N ASN A 933 15.20 -3.87 28.79
CA ASN A 933 15.54 -3.38 30.14
C ASN A 933 16.97 -3.73 30.56
N GLY A 934 17.79 -4.29 29.65
CA GLY A 934 19.17 -4.66 29.95
C GLY A 934 19.35 -6.00 30.64
N ILE A 935 18.29 -6.81 30.72
CA ILE A 935 18.36 -8.17 31.25
C ILE A 935 18.69 -9.12 30.09
N LEU A 936 19.67 -9.99 30.33
CA LEU A 936 19.97 -11.10 29.44
C LEU A 936 19.47 -12.40 30.05
N GLN A 937 19.04 -13.33 29.21
CA GLN A 937 18.60 -14.65 29.64
C GLN A 937 19.29 -15.73 28.81
N LEU A 938 19.68 -16.81 29.48
CA LEU A 938 20.20 -18.01 28.86
C LEU A 938 19.12 -19.09 28.84
N TRP A 939 19.00 -19.73 27.69
CA TRP A 939 18.04 -20.79 27.41
C TRP A 939 18.78 -21.96 26.77
N THR A 940 18.24 -23.15 26.93
CA THR A 940 18.55 -24.29 26.06
C THR A 940 17.85 -24.12 24.71
N ARG A 941 18.36 -24.78 23.66
CA ARG A 941 17.66 -24.84 22.36
C ARG A 941 16.26 -25.49 22.46
N GLU A 942 16.01 -26.31 23.48
CA GLU A 942 14.70 -26.91 23.74
C GLU A 942 13.69 -25.92 24.38
N GLY A 943 14.09 -24.67 24.66
CA GLY A 943 13.24 -23.65 25.27
C GLY A 943 13.17 -23.74 26.79
N LYS A 944 14.05 -24.52 27.43
CA LYS A 944 14.20 -24.53 28.89
C LYS A 944 15.07 -23.37 29.35
N PHE A 945 14.53 -22.55 30.25
CA PHE A 945 15.26 -21.47 30.91
C PHE A 945 16.43 -22.01 31.75
N LEU A 946 17.60 -21.36 31.66
CA LEU A 946 18.81 -21.73 32.39
C LEU A 946 19.17 -20.70 33.46
N ALA A 947 19.28 -19.43 33.08
CA ALA A 947 19.73 -18.38 33.99
C ALA A 947 19.37 -16.97 33.48
N THR A 948 19.30 -16.01 34.41
CA THR A 948 19.20 -14.57 34.12
C THR A 948 20.52 -13.90 34.47
N LEU A 949 20.96 -12.96 33.62
CA LEU A 949 22.12 -12.11 33.86
C LEU A 949 21.63 -10.67 33.99
N THR A 950 21.86 -10.06 35.16
CA THR A 950 21.47 -8.69 35.49
C THR A 950 22.72 -7.85 35.77
N GLY A 951 22.71 -6.58 35.36
CA GLY A 951 23.84 -5.66 35.59
C GLY A 951 23.89 -4.44 34.64
N HIS A 952 23.23 -4.53 33.48
CA HIS A 952 22.98 -3.37 32.64
C HIS A 952 21.74 -2.61 33.10
N THR A 953 21.76 -1.29 32.93
CA THR A 953 20.65 -0.38 33.29
C THR A 953 19.93 0.18 32.08
N GLY A 954 20.36 -0.18 30.86
CA GLY A 954 19.81 0.27 29.60
C GLY A 954 19.59 -0.89 28.62
N THR A 955 18.94 -0.60 27.50
CA THR A 955 18.61 -1.61 26.48
C THR A 955 19.85 -2.29 25.91
N VAL A 956 19.87 -3.63 25.90
CA VAL A 956 20.93 -4.41 25.28
C VAL A 956 20.47 -4.86 23.90
N ARG A 957 21.10 -4.34 22.85
CA ARG A 957 20.61 -4.52 21.46
C ARG A 957 21.23 -5.70 20.73
N ARG A 958 22.53 -5.94 20.95
CA ARG A 958 23.27 -7.08 20.41
C ARG A 958 24.15 -7.70 21.48
N LEU A 959 24.30 -9.00 21.38
CA LEU A 959 25.13 -9.83 22.24
C LEU A 959 25.77 -10.94 21.41
N GLN A 960 26.95 -11.40 21.80
CA GLN A 960 27.65 -12.48 21.09
C GLN A 960 28.42 -13.34 22.09
N PHE A 961 28.34 -14.65 21.91
CA PHE A 961 29.22 -15.58 22.63
C PHE A 961 30.66 -15.45 22.12
N SER A 962 31.63 -15.69 22.99
CA SER A 962 33.00 -15.94 22.54
C SER A 962 33.08 -17.23 21.73
N PRO A 963 34.06 -17.37 20.83
CA PRO A 963 34.23 -18.56 19.99
C PRO A 963 34.39 -19.87 20.77
N ASP A 964 34.93 -19.82 22.00
CA ASP A 964 35.06 -20.96 22.92
C ASP A 964 33.79 -21.23 23.75
N GLY A 965 32.78 -20.35 23.67
CA GLY A 965 31.50 -20.44 24.38
C GLY A 965 31.57 -20.18 25.89
N THR A 966 32.71 -19.72 26.40
CA THR A 966 32.92 -19.48 27.84
C THR A 966 32.46 -18.10 28.29
N LEU A 967 32.50 -17.11 27.39
CA LEU A 967 32.15 -15.72 27.64
C LEU A 967 30.97 -15.27 26.77
N LEU A 968 30.30 -14.21 27.22
CA LEU A 968 29.29 -13.47 26.49
C LEU A 968 29.63 -11.97 26.55
N ALA A 969 29.61 -11.28 25.41
CA ALA A 969 29.74 -9.83 25.35
C ALA A 969 28.39 -9.19 25.03
N SER A 970 28.07 -8.07 25.68
CA SER A 970 26.82 -7.32 25.47
C SER A 970 27.05 -5.83 25.43
N GLY A 971 26.56 -5.17 24.38
CA GLY A 971 26.52 -3.70 24.28
C GLY A 971 25.20 -3.14 24.80
N SER A 972 25.25 -2.14 25.67
CA SER A 972 24.07 -1.57 26.33
C SER A 972 23.91 -0.07 26.05
N GLY A 973 22.66 0.38 26.02
CA GLY A 973 22.28 1.79 26.00
C GLY A 973 22.77 2.60 27.20
N ASP A 974 23.25 1.94 28.26
CA ASP A 974 23.93 2.59 29.40
C ASP A 974 25.36 3.08 29.09
N GLY A 975 25.84 2.89 27.86
CA GLY A 975 27.18 3.31 27.42
C GLY A 975 28.30 2.34 27.77
N THR A 976 27.99 1.14 28.25
CA THR A 976 28.99 0.15 28.65
C THR A 976 28.90 -1.16 27.87
N VAL A 977 30.02 -1.88 27.84
CA VAL A 977 30.07 -3.28 27.39
C VAL A 977 30.12 -4.20 28.60
N GLY A 978 29.18 -5.14 28.71
CA GLY A 978 29.19 -6.19 29.72
C GLY A 978 29.94 -7.43 29.22
N LEU A 979 30.88 -7.93 30.01
CA LEU A 979 31.57 -9.20 29.76
C LEU A 979 31.15 -10.22 30.82
N TRP A 980 30.52 -11.30 30.41
CA TRP A 980 29.93 -12.29 31.31
C TRP A 980 30.61 -13.64 31.16
N ASN A 981 30.95 -14.29 32.27
CA ASN A 981 31.29 -15.70 32.27
C ASN A 981 30.02 -16.53 32.27
N VAL A 982 29.88 -17.39 31.28
CA VAL A 982 28.72 -18.27 31.07
C VAL A 982 29.10 -19.76 31.08
N ALA A 983 30.35 -20.11 31.39
CA ALA A 983 30.80 -21.51 31.46
C ALA A 983 30.30 -22.26 32.71
N GLY A 984 29.96 -21.55 33.78
CA GLY A 984 29.49 -22.10 35.05
C GLY A 984 27.97 -22.33 35.14
N LYS A 985 27.50 -22.97 36.23
CA LYS A 985 26.07 -23.14 36.54
C LYS A 985 25.36 -21.79 36.73
N THR A 986 26.06 -20.81 37.28
CA THR A 986 25.57 -19.45 37.53
C THR A 986 26.43 -18.48 36.71
N PRO A 987 25.85 -17.74 35.76
CA PRO A 987 26.59 -16.72 35.03
C PRO A 987 27.03 -15.58 35.94
N VAL A 988 28.19 -15.00 35.66
CA VAL A 988 28.76 -13.90 36.46
C VAL A 988 29.25 -12.77 35.56
N LEU A 989 28.97 -11.52 35.92
CA LEU A 989 29.57 -10.35 35.26
C LEU A 989 31.05 -10.26 35.66
N LEU A 990 31.96 -10.46 34.71
CA LEU A 990 33.41 -10.37 34.94
C LEU A 990 33.90 -8.92 34.91
N ALA A 991 33.43 -8.15 33.94
CA ALA A 991 33.88 -6.77 33.74
C ALA A 991 32.78 -5.94 33.09
N LYS A 992 32.70 -4.66 33.50
CA LYS A 992 31.89 -3.63 32.86
C LYS A 992 32.84 -2.63 32.21
N LEU A 993 32.97 -2.68 30.89
CA LEU A 993 33.93 -1.85 30.14
C LEU A 993 33.31 -0.47 29.91
N THR A 994 33.94 0.55 30.48
CA THR A 994 33.50 1.94 30.43
C THR A 994 34.43 2.76 29.52
N GLY A 995 33.90 3.78 28.85
CA GLY A 995 34.69 4.71 28.04
C GLY A 995 34.01 5.27 26.80
N HIS A 996 32.90 4.68 26.35
CA HIS A 996 32.01 5.30 25.35
C HIS A 996 31.21 6.45 25.98
N GLN A 997 30.89 7.46 25.17
CA GLN A 997 30.17 8.66 25.62
C GLN A 997 28.67 8.63 25.31
N ALA A 998 28.22 7.60 24.61
CA ALA A 998 26.82 7.33 24.31
C ALA A 998 26.54 5.82 24.31
N GLY A 999 25.27 5.43 24.15
CA GLY A 999 24.84 4.03 24.16
C GLY A 999 25.62 3.15 23.16
N VAL A 1000 26.01 1.96 23.62
CA VAL A 1000 26.73 0.95 22.82
C VAL A 1000 25.72 0.08 22.10
N TRP A 1001 25.82 0.00 20.78
CA TRP A 1001 24.89 -0.75 19.93
C TRP A 1001 25.28 -2.22 19.77
N VAL A 1002 26.58 -2.48 19.59
CA VAL A 1002 27.13 -3.83 19.37
C VAL A 1002 28.42 -4.01 20.15
N ALA A 1003 28.60 -5.21 20.69
CA ALA A 1003 29.87 -5.73 21.17
C ALA A 1003 30.09 -7.11 20.54
N SER A 1004 31.21 -7.30 19.85
CA SER A 1004 31.49 -8.49 19.05
C SER A 1004 32.90 -9.00 19.31
N PHE A 1005 33.08 -10.32 19.34
CA PHE A 1005 34.40 -10.95 19.48
C PHE A 1005 35.06 -11.17 18.11
N SER A 1006 36.38 -11.07 18.07
CA SER A 1006 37.20 -11.63 16.99
C SER A 1006 37.11 -13.17 16.97
N LEU A 1007 37.41 -13.80 15.83
CA LEU A 1007 37.34 -15.27 15.70
C LEU A 1007 38.29 -16.03 16.65
N ASP A 1008 39.42 -15.42 17.01
CA ASP A 1008 40.37 -15.97 17.99
C ASP A 1008 39.95 -15.72 19.46
N GLY A 1009 38.86 -14.97 19.67
CA GLY A 1009 38.32 -14.59 20.97
C GLY A 1009 39.20 -13.64 21.80
N GLN A 1010 40.29 -13.11 21.25
CA GLN A 1010 41.23 -12.27 22.02
C GLN A 1010 40.82 -10.80 22.06
N ILE A 1011 40.11 -10.33 21.03
CA ILE A 1011 39.72 -8.93 20.87
C ILE A 1011 38.19 -8.83 20.88
N ILE A 1012 37.69 -7.77 21.53
CA ILE A 1012 36.29 -7.35 21.48
C ILE A 1012 36.24 -6.01 20.76
N ALA A 1013 35.40 -5.88 19.75
CA ALA A 1013 35.09 -4.60 19.13
C ALA A 1013 33.70 -4.13 19.58
N SER A 1014 33.60 -2.87 20.01
CA SER A 1014 32.33 -2.23 20.36
C SER A 1014 32.10 -0.97 19.55
N CYS A 1015 30.86 -0.73 19.15
CA CYS A 1015 30.45 0.48 18.43
C CYS A 1015 29.34 1.23 19.18
N SER A 1016 29.36 2.55 19.13
CA SER A 1016 28.50 3.42 19.94
C SER A 1016 27.84 4.53 19.13
N GLY A 1017 26.80 5.13 19.72
CA GLY A 1017 26.19 6.37 19.25
C GLY A 1017 27.12 7.59 19.30
N ASP A 1018 28.29 7.48 19.91
CA ASP A 1018 29.31 8.53 19.91
C ASP A 1018 30.16 8.60 18.62
N GLY A 1019 29.85 7.77 17.62
CA GLY A 1019 30.57 7.71 16.34
C GLY A 1019 31.91 6.97 16.40
N THR A 1020 32.22 6.30 17.52
CA THR A 1020 33.50 5.60 17.71
C THR A 1020 33.37 4.09 17.76
N ILE A 1021 34.45 3.43 17.34
CA ILE A 1021 34.70 2.01 17.56
C ILE A 1021 35.79 1.89 18.62
N LYS A 1022 35.60 1.03 19.62
CA LYS A 1022 36.63 0.71 20.62
C LYS A 1022 37.01 -0.75 20.53
N LEU A 1023 38.31 -1.01 20.60
CA LEU A 1023 38.89 -2.35 20.65
C LEU A 1023 39.36 -2.66 22.06
N TRP A 1024 38.98 -3.80 22.59
CA TRP A 1024 39.30 -4.24 23.94
C TRP A 1024 39.96 -5.61 23.88
N THR A 1025 40.82 -5.91 24.84
CA THR A 1025 41.24 -7.29 25.11
C THR A 1025 40.09 -8.07 25.75
N LYS A 1026 40.14 -9.41 25.67
CA LYS A 1026 39.20 -10.30 26.41
C LYS A 1026 39.17 -10.07 27.93
N ASN A 1027 40.19 -9.43 28.49
CA ASN A 1027 40.27 -9.07 29.92
C ASN A 1027 39.71 -7.67 30.21
N GLY A 1028 39.18 -6.96 29.20
CA GLY A 1028 38.56 -5.65 29.35
C GLY A 1028 39.48 -4.44 29.22
N LYS A 1029 40.77 -4.63 28.95
CA LYS A 1029 41.70 -3.50 28.68
C LYS A 1029 41.43 -2.88 27.31
N LEU A 1030 41.25 -1.56 27.24
CA LEU A 1030 41.12 -0.81 25.98
C LEU A 1030 42.47 -0.80 25.22
N LEU A 1031 42.43 -1.16 23.94
CA LEU A 1031 43.56 -1.20 23.01
C LEU A 1031 43.59 0.05 22.12
N HIS A 1032 42.48 0.31 21.41
CA HIS A 1032 42.36 1.42 20.45
C HIS A 1032 40.98 2.05 20.49
N THR A 1033 40.92 3.35 20.17
CA THR A 1033 39.67 4.09 19.88
C THR A 1033 39.78 4.65 18.47
N ILE A 1034 38.87 4.22 17.60
CA ILE A 1034 38.79 4.61 16.19
C ILE A 1034 37.62 5.60 16.05
N LYS A 1035 37.90 6.84 15.66
CA LYS A 1035 36.86 7.82 15.28
C LYS A 1035 36.37 7.49 13.88
N ALA A 1036 35.41 6.57 13.79
CA ALA A 1036 35.08 5.93 12.52
C ALA A 1036 34.06 6.73 11.69
N HIS A 1037 33.03 7.26 12.34
CA HIS A 1037 31.90 7.93 11.67
C HIS A 1037 31.54 9.25 12.36
N GLN A 1038 30.86 10.14 11.63
CA GLN A 1038 30.34 11.42 12.16
C GLN A 1038 28.95 11.27 12.81
N SER A 1039 28.35 10.08 12.70
CA SER A 1039 27.03 9.75 13.23
C SER A 1039 27.07 8.40 13.94
N VAL A 1040 25.92 7.99 14.49
CA VAL A 1040 25.74 6.75 15.26
C VAL A 1040 26.23 5.55 14.46
N ILE A 1041 27.02 4.68 15.08
CA ILE A 1041 27.42 3.40 14.48
C ILE A 1041 26.48 2.31 15.02
N ARG A 1042 25.65 1.75 14.14
CA ARG A 1042 24.63 0.77 14.51
C ARG A 1042 25.13 -0.66 14.49
N SER A 1043 26.17 -0.95 13.72
CA SER A 1043 26.67 -2.31 13.55
C SER A 1043 28.16 -2.36 13.24
N ILE A 1044 28.79 -3.43 13.71
CA ILE A 1044 30.18 -3.76 13.44
C ILE A 1044 30.32 -5.27 13.22
N ALA A 1045 31.22 -5.68 12.31
CA ALA A 1045 31.52 -7.08 12.05
C ALA A 1045 33.02 -7.26 11.74
N PHE A 1046 33.61 -8.33 12.29
CA PHE A 1046 34.95 -8.77 11.91
C PHE A 1046 34.92 -9.55 10.60
N SER A 1047 35.95 -9.39 9.77
CA SER A 1047 36.22 -10.32 8.68
C SER A 1047 36.63 -11.69 9.25
N PRO A 1048 36.36 -12.81 8.53
CA PRO A 1048 36.69 -14.15 9.02
C PRO A 1048 38.19 -14.39 9.25
N ASP A 1049 39.06 -13.67 8.54
CA ASP A 1049 40.52 -13.69 8.72
C ASP A 1049 40.99 -12.82 9.90
N GLY A 1050 40.09 -12.07 10.54
CA GLY A 1050 40.36 -11.18 11.67
C GLY A 1050 41.11 -9.89 11.32
N GLN A 1051 41.40 -9.62 10.04
CA GLN A 1051 42.24 -8.49 9.63
C GLN A 1051 41.47 -7.16 9.48
N LEU A 1052 40.16 -7.25 9.21
CA LEU A 1052 39.31 -6.12 8.89
C LEU A 1052 38.09 -6.04 9.82
N LEU A 1053 37.59 -4.82 9.97
CA LEU A 1053 36.32 -4.48 10.60
C LEU A 1053 35.44 -3.73 9.60
N ALA A 1054 34.21 -4.18 9.43
CA ALA A 1054 33.18 -3.42 8.74
C ALA A 1054 32.31 -2.69 9.76
N SER A 1055 32.03 -1.41 9.54
CA SER A 1055 31.13 -0.60 10.35
C SER A 1055 30.03 0.03 9.50
N GLY A 1056 28.78 -0.07 9.96
CA GLY A 1056 27.61 0.57 9.35
C GLY A 1056 27.04 1.67 10.23
N SER A 1057 26.74 2.83 9.64
CA SER A 1057 26.36 4.04 10.38
C SER A 1057 25.12 4.75 9.82
N ASP A 1058 24.53 5.60 10.67
CA ASP A 1058 23.49 6.58 10.33
C ASP A 1058 23.97 7.65 9.34
N ASP A 1059 25.28 7.76 9.09
CA ASP A 1059 25.82 8.57 7.99
C ASP A 1059 25.62 7.93 6.60
N LYS A 1060 24.88 6.81 6.55
CA LYS A 1060 24.50 6.05 5.34
C LYS A 1060 25.66 5.31 4.66
N THR A 1061 26.83 5.27 5.29
CA THR A 1061 28.02 4.61 4.74
C THR A 1061 28.34 3.30 5.46
N VAL A 1062 29.06 2.43 4.75
CA VAL A 1062 29.78 1.30 5.33
C VAL A 1062 31.28 1.57 5.17
N LYS A 1063 32.05 1.43 6.25
CA LYS A 1063 33.50 1.62 6.22
C LYS A 1063 34.24 0.36 6.64
N LEU A 1064 35.35 0.09 5.98
CA LEU A 1064 36.26 -1.00 6.28
C LEU A 1064 37.54 -0.47 6.93
N TRP A 1065 37.90 -1.04 8.07
CA TRP A 1065 39.02 -0.61 8.89
C TRP A 1065 39.96 -1.76 9.15
N ARG A 1066 41.26 -1.49 9.28
CA ARG A 1066 42.16 -2.42 9.97
C ARG A 1066 42.07 -2.21 11.48
N LEU A 1067 42.56 -3.18 12.24
CA LEU A 1067 42.54 -3.15 13.71
C LEU A 1067 43.42 -2.05 14.30
N ASP A 1068 44.39 -1.51 13.55
CA ASP A 1068 45.20 -0.34 13.94
C ASP A 1068 44.44 1.00 13.82
N GLY A 1069 43.22 0.98 13.28
CA GLY A 1069 42.37 2.15 13.05
C GLY A 1069 42.53 2.79 11.67
N THR A 1070 43.33 2.22 10.77
CA THR A 1070 43.45 2.72 9.40
C THR A 1070 42.19 2.43 8.58
N LEU A 1071 41.65 3.47 7.92
CA LEU A 1071 40.53 3.33 6.98
C LEU A 1071 41.04 2.70 5.68
N VAL A 1072 40.53 1.52 5.34
CA VAL A 1072 40.85 0.80 4.10
C VAL A 1072 39.97 1.27 2.95
N LYS A 1073 38.66 1.33 3.19
CA LYS A 1073 37.69 1.67 2.14
C LYS A 1073 36.40 2.23 2.75
N THR A 1074 35.76 3.12 2.00
CA THR A 1074 34.35 3.47 2.21
C THR A 1074 33.55 2.87 1.06
N LEU A 1075 32.54 2.08 1.37
CA LEU A 1075 31.67 1.40 0.42
C LEU A 1075 30.45 2.26 0.09
N ALA A 1076 29.78 1.95 -1.01
CA ALA A 1076 28.71 2.76 -1.61
C ALA A 1076 27.64 3.22 -0.61
N GLU A 1077 27.20 4.47 -0.78
CA GLU A 1077 26.21 5.11 0.08
C GLU A 1077 24.83 4.45 -0.08
N HIS A 1078 24.14 4.22 1.04
CA HIS A 1078 22.72 3.88 1.07
C HIS A 1078 21.87 5.15 1.05
N GLN A 1079 20.57 5.03 0.75
CA GLN A 1079 19.66 6.18 0.80
C GLN A 1079 19.23 6.54 2.23
N ASP A 1080 19.37 5.58 3.15
CA ASP A 1080 19.07 5.71 4.58
C ASP A 1080 20.14 5.00 5.46
N ALA A 1081 20.02 5.14 6.78
CA ALA A 1081 20.93 4.61 7.79
C ALA A 1081 21.27 3.12 7.62
N VAL A 1082 22.56 2.79 7.65
CA VAL A 1082 23.01 1.40 7.61
C VAL A 1082 22.91 0.80 9.00
N ARG A 1083 21.91 -0.06 9.20
CA ARG A 1083 21.57 -0.63 10.51
C ARG A 1083 22.35 -1.89 10.85
N THR A 1084 22.85 -2.60 9.84
CA THR A 1084 23.48 -3.91 10.03
C THR A 1084 24.51 -4.21 8.95
N VAL A 1085 25.64 -4.81 9.34
CA VAL A 1085 26.66 -5.33 8.42
C VAL A 1085 27.07 -6.75 8.84
N ALA A 1086 27.39 -7.60 7.87
CA ALA A 1086 27.88 -8.96 8.12
C ALA A 1086 28.79 -9.46 6.98
N PHE A 1087 29.91 -10.08 7.33
CA PHE A 1087 30.74 -10.81 6.36
C PHE A 1087 30.21 -12.22 6.13
N SER A 1088 30.38 -12.74 4.91
CA SER A 1088 30.21 -14.16 4.65
C SER A 1088 31.31 -14.97 5.35
N PRO A 1089 31.07 -16.24 5.70
CA PRO A 1089 32.08 -17.08 6.37
C PRO A 1089 33.38 -17.27 5.59
N ASP A 1090 33.32 -17.21 4.25
CA ASP A 1090 34.50 -17.28 3.38
C ASP A 1090 35.22 -15.94 3.20
N GLY A 1091 34.68 -14.86 3.77
CA GLY A 1091 35.23 -13.50 3.73
C GLY A 1091 35.09 -12.80 2.38
N LYS A 1092 34.47 -13.44 1.38
CA LYS A 1092 34.39 -12.90 0.02
C LYS A 1092 33.25 -11.90 -0.19
N LEU A 1093 32.25 -11.92 0.69
CA LEU A 1093 31.07 -11.08 0.60
C LEU A 1093 30.87 -10.28 1.88
N LEU A 1094 30.31 -9.09 1.73
CA LEU A 1094 29.81 -8.24 2.78
C LEU A 1094 28.37 -7.85 2.46
N ALA A 1095 27.47 -8.14 3.38
CA ALA A 1095 26.08 -7.72 3.34
C ALA A 1095 25.89 -6.49 4.23
N ALA A 1096 25.29 -5.43 3.67
CA ALA A 1096 24.89 -4.23 4.41
C ALA A 1096 23.37 -4.02 4.25
N GLY A 1097 22.64 -4.02 5.38
CA GLY A 1097 21.20 -3.77 5.42
C GLY A 1097 20.89 -2.38 5.95
N SER A 1098 19.99 -1.66 5.27
CA SER A 1098 19.65 -0.26 5.58
C SER A 1098 18.18 -0.07 5.99
N GLY A 1099 17.89 1.12 6.56
CA GLY A 1099 16.54 1.61 6.85
C GLY A 1099 15.64 1.76 5.61
N ASP A 1100 16.24 1.81 4.42
CA ASP A 1100 15.54 1.84 3.12
C ASP A 1100 14.90 0.50 2.70
N GLY A 1101 15.07 -0.57 3.49
CA GLY A 1101 14.55 -1.90 3.18
C GLY A 1101 15.42 -2.70 2.20
N ILE A 1102 16.63 -2.21 1.90
CA ILE A 1102 17.55 -2.77 0.90
C ILE A 1102 18.78 -3.41 1.57
N ILE A 1103 19.23 -4.53 1.01
CA ILE A 1103 20.52 -5.14 1.30
C ILE A 1103 21.45 -4.91 0.10
N LYS A 1104 22.63 -4.32 0.33
CA LYS A 1104 23.72 -4.31 -0.66
C LYS A 1104 24.68 -5.46 -0.35
N LEU A 1105 24.95 -6.28 -1.35
CA LEU A 1105 25.98 -7.33 -1.32
C LEU A 1105 27.18 -6.86 -2.12
N SER A 1106 28.32 -6.77 -1.46
CA SER A 1106 29.57 -6.26 -2.02
C SER A 1106 30.74 -7.18 -1.69
N GLN A 1107 31.82 -7.07 -2.45
CA GLN A 1107 33.11 -7.62 -2.09
C GLN A 1107 33.85 -6.65 -1.16
N PRO A 1108 34.76 -7.15 -0.29
CA PRO A 1108 35.56 -6.30 0.58
C PRO A 1108 36.45 -5.27 -0.15
N ASP A 1109 36.72 -5.46 -1.43
CA ASP A 1109 37.49 -4.52 -2.26
C ASP A 1109 36.70 -3.26 -2.67
N GLY A 1110 35.39 -3.25 -2.46
CA GLY A 1110 34.49 -2.19 -2.87
C GLY A 1110 33.53 -2.53 -4.00
N THR A 1111 33.70 -3.68 -4.65
CA THR A 1111 32.89 -4.07 -5.80
C THR A 1111 31.47 -4.43 -5.36
N LEU A 1112 30.47 -3.65 -5.79
CA LEU A 1112 29.06 -3.97 -5.57
C LEU A 1112 28.67 -5.13 -6.50
N LEU A 1113 28.18 -6.23 -5.93
CA LEU A 1113 27.77 -7.42 -6.68
C LEU A 1113 26.28 -7.42 -6.99
N THR A 1114 25.46 -7.10 -5.99
CA THR A 1114 24.01 -7.00 -6.16
C THR A 1114 23.37 -6.11 -5.10
N THR A 1115 22.19 -5.60 -5.43
CA THR A 1115 21.30 -4.90 -4.52
C THR A 1115 20.03 -5.74 -4.37
N LEU A 1116 19.52 -5.93 -3.15
CA LEU A 1116 18.32 -6.73 -2.90
C LEU A 1116 17.30 -5.85 -2.20
N LYS A 1117 16.15 -5.58 -2.82
CA LYS A 1117 15.02 -4.93 -2.17
C LYS A 1117 14.19 -5.99 -1.46
N VAL A 1118 14.33 -6.06 -0.13
CA VAL A 1118 13.91 -7.24 0.64
C VAL A 1118 12.69 -7.00 1.51
N HIS A 1119 12.63 -5.82 2.15
CA HIS A 1119 11.59 -5.49 3.11
C HIS A 1119 10.84 -4.22 2.68
N THR A 1120 9.55 -4.11 3.03
CA THR A 1120 8.76 -2.87 2.80
C THR A 1120 9.02 -1.80 3.87
N GLY A 1121 9.83 -2.12 4.89
CA GLY A 1121 10.29 -1.21 5.94
C GLY A 1121 11.75 -1.51 6.31
N GLY A 1122 12.27 -0.83 7.32
CA GLY A 1122 13.71 -0.86 7.62
C GLY A 1122 14.22 -2.24 8.06
N ILE A 1123 15.47 -2.56 7.68
CA ILE A 1123 16.14 -3.81 8.06
C ILE A 1123 16.85 -3.64 9.41
N TRP A 1124 16.60 -4.51 10.38
CA TRP A 1124 17.25 -4.46 11.69
C TRP A 1124 18.47 -5.37 11.81
N GLN A 1125 18.49 -6.49 11.10
CA GLN A 1125 19.62 -7.41 11.11
C GLN A 1125 19.73 -8.20 9.82
N VAL A 1126 20.96 -8.43 9.38
CA VAL A 1126 21.33 -9.45 8.39
C VAL A 1126 22.30 -10.45 9.01
N ALA A 1127 22.26 -11.70 8.56
CA ALA A 1127 23.20 -12.73 8.98
C ALA A 1127 23.41 -13.76 7.87
N PHE A 1128 24.65 -14.18 7.64
CA PHE A 1128 24.95 -15.34 6.81
C PHE A 1128 24.84 -16.62 7.64
N SER A 1129 24.43 -17.71 7.00
CA SER A 1129 24.57 -19.05 7.59
C SER A 1129 26.06 -19.42 7.70
N PRO A 1130 26.48 -20.19 8.72
CA PRO A 1130 27.86 -20.63 8.87
C PRO A 1130 28.44 -21.39 7.67
N ASP A 1131 27.61 -22.10 6.91
CA ASP A 1131 28.01 -22.78 5.67
C ASP A 1131 28.14 -21.83 4.45
N GLY A 1132 27.77 -20.55 4.60
CA GLY A 1132 27.83 -19.52 3.56
C GLY A 1132 26.77 -19.63 2.46
N LYS A 1133 25.87 -20.62 2.52
CA LYS A 1133 24.89 -20.88 1.46
C LYS A 1133 23.65 -19.99 1.57
N GLN A 1134 23.37 -19.45 2.75
CA GLN A 1134 22.15 -18.70 3.03
C GLN A 1134 22.43 -17.33 3.64
N LEU A 1135 21.55 -16.38 3.34
CA LEU A 1135 21.50 -15.05 3.94
C LEU A 1135 20.10 -14.84 4.52
N ALA A 1136 20.03 -14.44 5.78
CA ALA A 1136 18.80 -14.08 6.46
C ALA A 1136 18.74 -12.56 6.70
N SER A 1137 17.55 -11.99 6.61
CA SER A 1137 17.29 -10.60 7.01
C SER A 1137 16.00 -10.48 7.81
N ALA A 1138 15.98 -9.57 8.79
CA ALA A 1138 14.82 -9.28 9.61
C ALA A 1138 14.42 -7.80 9.48
N GLY A 1139 13.13 -7.55 9.24
CA GLY A 1139 12.61 -6.24 8.92
C GLY A 1139 11.45 -5.75 9.80
N GLU A 1140 11.12 -4.48 9.63
CA GLU A 1140 9.97 -3.83 10.27
C GLU A 1140 8.61 -4.37 9.80
N ASP A 1141 8.59 -5.05 8.65
CA ASP A 1141 7.41 -5.72 8.10
C ASP A 1141 6.99 -7.01 8.85
N ARG A 1142 7.70 -7.33 9.95
CA ARG A 1142 7.45 -8.48 10.84
C ARG A 1142 7.80 -9.82 10.20
N SER A 1143 8.62 -9.81 9.16
CA SER A 1143 9.07 -11.00 8.46
C SER A 1143 10.57 -11.24 8.63
N VAL A 1144 10.97 -12.51 8.54
CA VAL A 1144 12.37 -12.87 8.23
C VAL A 1144 12.42 -13.41 6.82
N MET A 1145 13.31 -12.86 5.99
CA MET A 1145 13.50 -13.29 4.62
C MET A 1145 14.78 -14.13 4.51
N LEU A 1146 14.70 -15.25 3.79
CA LEU A 1146 15.81 -16.16 3.55
C LEU A 1146 16.17 -16.24 2.07
N TRP A 1147 17.47 -16.16 1.80
CA TRP A 1147 18.02 -16.10 0.45
C TRP A 1147 19.07 -17.18 0.26
N ASN A 1148 19.11 -17.76 -0.93
CA ASN A 1148 20.24 -18.59 -1.34
C ASN A 1148 21.34 -17.69 -1.93
N VAL A 1149 22.51 -17.68 -1.29
CA VAL A 1149 23.62 -16.79 -1.65
C VAL A 1149 24.13 -17.07 -3.06
N GLU A 1150 24.22 -18.33 -3.50
CA GLU A 1150 24.69 -18.69 -4.85
C GLU A 1150 23.78 -18.15 -5.96
N LYS A 1151 22.47 -18.09 -5.70
CA LYS A 1151 21.48 -17.57 -6.67
C LYS A 1151 21.46 -16.05 -6.74
N VAL A 1152 21.78 -15.37 -5.64
CA VAL A 1152 21.70 -13.90 -5.56
C VAL A 1152 23.04 -13.18 -5.70
N ARG A 1153 24.18 -13.90 -5.64
CA ARG A 1153 25.52 -13.28 -5.73
C ARG A 1153 25.86 -12.63 -7.07
N SER A 1154 25.07 -12.86 -8.13
CA SER A 1154 25.29 -12.28 -9.45
C SER A 1154 23.98 -11.96 -10.16
N LEU A 1155 23.90 -10.76 -10.74
CA LEU A 1155 22.76 -10.33 -11.54
C LEU A 1155 22.46 -11.29 -12.71
N ASP A 1156 23.48 -11.85 -13.36
CA ASP A 1156 23.29 -12.80 -14.47
C ASP A 1156 22.64 -14.12 -14.03
N GLY A 1157 22.98 -14.61 -12.83
CA GLY A 1157 22.31 -15.78 -12.24
C GLY A 1157 20.83 -15.53 -11.93
N ILE A 1158 20.48 -14.32 -11.49
CA ILE A 1158 19.09 -13.90 -11.27
C ILE A 1158 18.34 -13.88 -12.61
N VAL A 1159 18.93 -13.27 -13.63
CA VAL A 1159 18.34 -13.18 -14.97
C VAL A 1159 18.19 -14.52 -15.66
N ALA A 1160 19.18 -15.41 -15.57
CA ALA A 1160 19.05 -16.77 -16.07
C ALA A 1160 17.84 -17.48 -15.43
N SER A 1161 17.68 -17.34 -14.10
CA SER A 1161 16.51 -17.88 -13.39
C SER A 1161 15.19 -17.28 -13.87
N GLY A 1162 15.16 -15.98 -14.15
CA GLY A 1162 14.00 -15.29 -14.71
C GLY A 1162 13.67 -15.74 -16.14
N CYS A 1163 14.68 -15.98 -16.97
CA CYS A 1163 14.49 -16.50 -18.32
C CYS A 1163 14.01 -17.95 -18.32
N ASP A 1164 14.61 -18.83 -17.53
CA ASP A 1164 14.12 -20.20 -17.31
C ASP A 1164 12.66 -20.22 -16.80
N TRP A 1165 12.25 -19.15 -16.11
CA TRP A 1165 10.90 -19.02 -15.59
C TRP A 1165 9.85 -18.83 -16.68
N ILE A 1166 10.11 -17.91 -17.62
CA ILE A 1166 9.13 -17.45 -18.63
C ILE A 1166 9.41 -17.93 -20.06
N GLN A 1167 10.49 -18.69 -20.28
CA GLN A 1167 10.91 -19.10 -21.63
C GLN A 1167 9.77 -19.79 -22.42
N ASP A 1168 9.03 -20.68 -21.76
CA ASP A 1168 7.89 -21.36 -22.37
C ASP A 1168 6.78 -20.37 -22.75
N TYR A 1169 6.44 -19.43 -21.86
CA TYR A 1169 5.42 -18.41 -22.09
C TYR A 1169 5.77 -17.52 -23.29
N LEU A 1170 7.02 -17.07 -23.39
CA LEU A 1170 7.48 -16.23 -24.51
C LEU A 1170 7.43 -16.96 -25.86
N ARG A 1171 7.63 -18.29 -25.87
CA ARG A 1171 7.69 -19.08 -27.10
C ARG A 1171 6.32 -19.39 -27.70
N THR A 1172 5.30 -19.59 -26.87
CA THR A 1172 4.00 -20.17 -27.29
C THR A 1172 2.82 -19.21 -27.24
N ASN A 1173 2.91 -18.10 -26.52
CA ASN A 1173 1.78 -17.18 -26.38
C ASN A 1173 1.52 -16.39 -27.68
N GLY A 1174 0.30 -16.50 -28.20
CA GLY A 1174 -0.16 -15.82 -29.42
C GLY A 1174 -0.54 -14.35 -29.21
N GLU A 1175 -0.91 -13.92 -28.00
CA GLU A 1175 -1.27 -12.52 -27.71
C GLU A 1175 -0.05 -11.58 -27.83
N LEU A 1176 1.16 -12.10 -27.58
CA LEU A 1176 2.42 -11.36 -27.78
C LEU A 1176 2.69 -11.01 -29.26
N SER A 1177 1.91 -11.55 -30.20
CA SER A 1177 2.00 -11.27 -31.64
C SER A 1177 0.84 -10.42 -32.19
N GLN A 1178 -0.06 -9.92 -31.33
CA GLN A 1178 -1.28 -9.22 -31.75
C GLN A 1178 -1.50 -7.92 -30.98
N ASN A 1179 -0.49 -7.05 -30.87
CA ASN A 1179 -0.73 -5.67 -30.47
C ASN A 1179 -0.58 -4.74 -31.69
N PRO A 1180 -1.67 -4.43 -32.43
CA PRO A 1180 -1.60 -3.67 -33.68
C PRO A 1180 -1.25 -2.19 -33.49
N SER A 1181 -0.93 -1.75 -32.27
CA SER A 1181 -0.67 -0.36 -31.92
C SER A 1181 0.82 0.02 -31.85
N GLN A 1182 1.76 -0.92 -32.10
CA GLN A 1182 3.20 -0.62 -32.15
C GLN A 1182 3.77 -0.79 -33.57
N PRO A 1183 4.37 0.24 -34.20
CA PRO A 1183 4.78 0.18 -35.61
C PRO A 1183 6.05 -0.63 -35.93
N PHE A 1184 6.72 -1.27 -34.95
CA PHE A 1184 7.96 -2.02 -35.21
C PHE A 1184 8.11 -3.23 -34.26
N GLY A 1185 8.10 -4.47 -34.83
CA GLY A 1185 8.83 -5.62 -34.27
C GLY A 1185 8.08 -6.75 -33.53
N ASP A 1186 7.00 -7.32 -34.10
CA ASP A 1186 6.22 -8.46 -33.55
C ASP A 1186 6.98 -9.80 -33.31
N GLY A 1187 8.30 -9.82 -33.50
CA GLY A 1187 9.18 -10.98 -33.27
C GLY A 1187 10.14 -10.85 -32.08
N GLU A 1188 10.42 -9.64 -31.58
CA GLU A 1188 11.50 -9.43 -30.60
C GLU A 1188 11.20 -10.03 -29.21
N THR A 1189 9.92 -10.07 -28.83
CA THR A 1189 9.49 -10.56 -27.50
C THR A 1189 9.70 -12.07 -27.35
N ARG A 1190 9.67 -12.84 -28.45
CA ARG A 1190 9.92 -14.29 -28.41
C ARG A 1190 11.38 -14.64 -28.13
N HIS A 1191 12.29 -13.73 -28.49
CA HIS A 1191 13.74 -13.85 -28.34
C HIS A 1191 14.27 -13.01 -27.19
N LEU A 1192 13.42 -12.67 -26.21
CA LEU A 1192 13.81 -11.78 -25.11
C LEU A 1192 14.93 -12.38 -24.24
N CYS A 1193 15.06 -13.71 -24.21
CA CYS A 1193 16.01 -14.42 -23.36
C CYS A 1193 17.27 -14.90 -24.09
N ASP A 1194 17.35 -14.81 -25.41
CA ASP A 1194 18.42 -15.42 -26.20
C ASP A 1194 19.77 -14.70 -26.03
N ASP A 1195 19.75 -13.38 -25.77
CA ASP A 1195 20.96 -12.53 -25.68
C ASP A 1195 21.21 -11.94 -24.28
N VAL A 1196 20.27 -12.09 -23.34
CA VAL A 1196 20.25 -11.33 -22.08
C VAL A 1196 21.11 -11.97 -20.96
N THR A 1197 21.43 -13.25 -21.08
CA THR A 1197 22.23 -14.02 -20.12
C THR A 1197 23.75 -13.91 -20.34
N GLY A 1198 24.20 -13.20 -21.38
CA GLY A 1198 25.63 -12.96 -21.64
C GLY A 1198 26.44 -14.21 -22.00
N GLN A 1199 25.85 -15.41 -21.94
CA GLN A 1199 26.48 -16.63 -22.42
C GLN A 1199 26.27 -16.71 -23.92
N ARG A 1200 27.31 -16.38 -24.69
CA ARG A 1200 27.48 -16.93 -26.04
C ARG A 1200 27.43 -18.46 -25.93
N GLY A 1201 26.27 -19.04 -26.22
CA GLY A 1201 26.11 -20.47 -26.37
C GLY A 1201 27.09 -20.97 -27.42
N ARG A 1202 28.13 -21.69 -26.98
CA ARG A 1202 28.87 -22.59 -27.86
C ARG A 1202 27.94 -23.76 -28.19
N GLY A 1203 27.46 -23.76 -29.43
CA GLY A 1203 27.33 -24.92 -30.31
C GLY A 1203 26.44 -26.08 -29.88
N ALA A 1204 25.24 -26.16 -30.47
CA ALA A 1204 24.81 -27.24 -31.37
C ALA A 1204 23.35 -26.99 -31.79
N GLU A 1205 22.96 -27.47 -32.97
CA GLU A 1205 21.61 -27.34 -33.59
C GLU A 1205 21.31 -26.03 -34.34
N GLY A 1206 22.18 -25.73 -35.30
CA GLY A 1206 21.92 -24.77 -36.38
C GLY A 1206 22.42 -25.27 -37.73
N GLN A 1207 22.04 -26.49 -38.11
CA GLN A 1207 22.04 -26.94 -39.50
C GLN A 1207 20.67 -27.54 -39.82
N TRP A 1208 20.23 -27.39 -41.07
CA TRP A 1208 18.90 -27.71 -41.64
C TRP A 1208 17.86 -26.60 -41.39
N ARG A 1209 17.37 -25.82 -42.36
CA ARG A 1209 17.31 -25.96 -43.83
C ARG A 1209 17.24 -24.57 -44.50
N LYS A 1210 18.10 -24.35 -45.51
CA LYS A 1210 17.70 -23.69 -46.76
C LYS A 1210 17.44 -24.81 -47.76
N GLN A 1211 16.17 -25.06 -48.04
CA GLN A 1211 15.57 -25.50 -49.32
C GLN A 1211 14.07 -25.67 -49.11
#